data_AF-A0A673GIA0-F1
#
_entry.id   AF-A0A673GIA0-F1
#
_cell.length_a   1.000
_cell.length_b   1.000
_cell.length_c   1.000
_cell.angle_alpha   90.00
_cell.angle_beta   90.00
_cell.angle_gamma   90.00
#
_symmetry.space_group_name_H-M   'P 1'
#
loop_
_entity.id
_entity.type
_entity.pdbx_description
1 polymer ?
#
loop_
_entity_poly.entity_id
_entity_poly.type
_entity_poly.pdbx_seq_one_letter_code
_entity_poly.pdbx_strand_id
1 'polypeptide(L)'
;MKTRSSSPPVHVHVSDSTSVHVHLKKSPQKSQVRIDQGKVSNLRSTASVKVRAPWVPPGKASRRREYKWEGATRCLEITPSSSPLRLTDLSSEEDDARGVIGKYERKIESLMSEVDCIKNEVRLRQTEDHLKHQSQQSSACRHLIDQHEERLEEASKDLRRSKRENADLRSTVDGTQAESGHMRSEIGPPYQEMETLLRKLVEAEIDGQAVAKKVTALRETVGKLKKSKTHSDQLGRQQELLEQKLDTFVETNRTLRRLLREQHGRETDALRLSDEREMLMRKLADSEAEKRVIFIEGVLLLSSQEHLRTAGELSKVLESTRSRLQNQLHKKEAENNRLEAQIQRLEGTLQHQQEEVQGLLEQMRELKQHCEGDRDVHKQTLEDQRKQAEQSVNTAAQLSAQLLDKEAQLAEALSTAEELRQRYSKQNREKNQLELEIITLNKSETLSSFLSEQLHSCEKSCTEREGLLSRLHSLTSESTATKLENQRLKSTLSATEDRLSLTQSEVQRLKISLRDFESLVEGYKSQLQKTCLESEEYSLRLEMVEKEAQSDREEMEREMEQGRKQLQARLKEMEMLREALKHSEDEFREVRENMHIQDRRNTEQNSTLSELRIKVITHVYSCLHHKYYSEIRRVFNFMMHFLFCM
;
A
#
# COMPACT_ATOMS: atom_id res chain seq x y z
N MET A 1 38.01 -7.29 1.47
CA MET A 1 39.15 -6.87 0.62
C MET A 1 38.78 -7.15 -0.83
N LYS A 2 39.01 -6.19 -1.73
CA LYS A 2 38.90 -6.37 -3.19
C LYS A 2 40.19 -7.03 -3.67
N THR A 3 40.12 -8.22 -4.26
CA THR A 3 41.25 -8.78 -5.01
C THR A 3 41.06 -8.46 -6.49
N ARG A 4 41.94 -7.58 -6.98
CA ARG A 4 42.20 -7.35 -8.40
C ARG A 4 43.18 -8.42 -8.87
N SER A 5 42.88 -9.09 -9.96
CA SER A 5 43.86 -9.79 -10.78
C SER A 5 43.76 -9.21 -12.19
N SER A 6 44.75 -8.39 -12.57
CA SER A 6 44.91 -7.90 -13.94
C SER A 6 46.00 -8.74 -14.61
N SER A 7 45.60 -9.59 -15.55
CA SER A 7 46.51 -10.17 -16.54
C SER A 7 46.89 -9.12 -17.59
N PRO A 8 48.08 -9.19 -18.22
CA PRO A 8 48.50 -8.23 -19.24
C PRO A 8 47.63 -8.36 -20.51
N PRO A 9 47.45 -7.28 -21.30
CA PRO A 9 46.55 -7.31 -22.45
C PRO A 9 47.12 -8.19 -23.57
N VAL A 10 46.32 -9.15 -24.02
CA VAL A 10 46.56 -9.93 -25.24
C VAL A 10 46.32 -8.99 -26.43
N HIS A 11 47.37 -8.75 -27.22
CA HIS A 11 47.23 -8.06 -28.51
C HIS A 11 46.63 -9.04 -29.53
N VAL A 12 45.39 -8.79 -29.92
CA VAL A 12 44.72 -9.50 -31.02
C VAL A 12 44.73 -8.56 -32.22
N HIS A 13 45.39 -8.95 -33.32
CA HIS A 13 45.23 -8.28 -34.60
C HIS A 13 43.89 -8.69 -35.19
N VAL A 14 42.97 -7.73 -35.30
CA VAL A 14 41.66 -7.91 -35.94
C VAL A 14 41.74 -7.18 -37.28
N SER A 15 41.35 -7.86 -38.37
CA SER A 15 41.25 -7.26 -39.71
C SER A 15 40.17 -6.17 -39.75
N ASP A 16 40.40 -5.12 -40.54
CA ASP A 16 39.65 -3.82 -40.59
C ASP A 16 38.12 -3.89 -40.80
N SER A 17 37.52 -5.08 -40.94
CA SER A 17 36.09 -5.28 -41.17
C SER A 17 35.28 -5.73 -39.95
N THR A 18 35.85 -5.79 -38.75
CA THR A 18 35.11 -6.26 -37.55
C THR A 18 34.95 -5.14 -36.51
N SER A 19 33.71 -4.75 -36.21
CA SER A 19 33.42 -3.75 -35.17
C SER A 19 33.52 -4.37 -33.77
N VAL A 20 34.35 -3.81 -32.91
CA VAL A 20 34.49 -4.23 -31.50
C VAL A 20 33.66 -3.30 -30.60
N HIS A 21 32.76 -3.87 -29.79
CA HIS A 21 32.02 -3.14 -28.75
C HIS A 21 32.52 -3.51 -27.36
N VAL A 22 32.78 -2.50 -26.53
CA VAL A 22 33.31 -2.66 -25.17
C VAL A 22 32.29 -2.12 -24.17
N HIS A 23 31.68 -3.01 -23.38
CA HIS A 23 30.78 -2.61 -22.30
C HIS A 23 31.56 -2.28 -21.02
N LEU A 24 31.51 -1.02 -20.60
CA LEU A 24 31.97 -0.57 -19.29
C LEU A 24 30.86 -0.77 -18.25
N LYS A 25 30.96 -1.86 -17.47
CA LYS A 25 30.03 -2.20 -16.38
C LYS A 25 30.12 -1.17 -15.25
N LYS A 26 29.12 -0.30 -15.11
CA LYS A 26 28.93 0.56 -13.92
C LYS A 26 28.21 -0.22 -12.82
N SER A 27 28.77 -0.23 -11.62
CA SER A 27 28.19 -0.83 -10.41
C SER A 27 27.06 0.04 -9.81
N PRO A 28 25.95 -0.53 -9.30
CA PRO A 28 24.84 0.25 -8.76
C PRO A 28 25.11 0.76 -7.34
N GLN A 29 24.82 2.04 -7.11
CA GLN A 29 24.79 2.69 -5.80
C GLN A 29 23.52 2.27 -5.03
N LYS A 30 23.69 1.88 -3.77
CA LYS A 30 22.60 1.72 -2.79
C LYS A 30 22.02 3.09 -2.43
N SER A 31 20.71 3.25 -2.60
CA SER A 31 19.95 4.41 -2.11
C SER A 31 19.34 4.10 -0.75
N GLN A 32 19.88 4.70 0.31
CA GLN A 32 19.23 4.78 1.62
C GLN A 32 18.09 5.81 1.56
N VAL A 33 16.88 5.38 1.89
CA VAL A 33 15.73 6.25 2.13
C VAL A 33 15.92 6.93 3.48
N ARG A 34 15.99 8.26 3.51
CA ARG A 34 15.89 9.08 4.72
C ARG A 34 14.46 9.57 4.87
N ILE A 35 13.93 9.42 6.08
CA ILE A 35 12.67 10.01 6.54
C ILE A 35 13.01 11.41 7.08
N ASP A 36 12.40 12.45 6.52
CA ASP A 36 12.51 13.82 7.02
C ASP A 36 11.42 14.09 8.09
N GLN A 37 11.86 14.58 9.26
CA GLN A 37 11.03 15.29 10.23
C GLN A 37 11.54 16.73 10.36
N GLY A 38 10.61 17.67 10.51
CA GLY A 38 10.84 19.11 10.42
C GLY A 38 11.61 19.75 11.59
N LYS A 39 12.67 20.48 11.21
CA LYS A 39 13.01 21.89 11.54
C LYS A 39 13.07 22.35 13.01
N VAL A 40 14.29 22.66 13.49
CA VAL A 40 14.60 23.87 14.29
C VAL A 40 16.04 24.35 14.01
N SER A 41 16.28 25.62 14.35
CA SER A 41 17.25 26.63 13.88
C SER A 41 18.73 26.55 14.29
N ASN A 42 19.57 27.20 13.47
CA ASN A 42 20.81 27.96 13.73
C ASN A 42 22.07 27.25 14.30
N LEU A 43 23.17 27.27 13.52
CA LEU A 43 24.42 28.02 13.78
C LEU A 43 25.62 27.49 12.95
N ARG A 44 26.28 28.43 12.24
CA ARG A 44 27.71 28.56 11.85
C ARG A 44 28.58 27.33 11.49
N SER A 45 29.11 27.40 10.26
CA SER A 45 30.46 27.08 9.73
C SER A 45 31.41 26.14 10.49
N THR A 46 31.94 25.12 9.79
CA THR A 46 33.36 25.02 9.33
C THR A 46 33.66 23.64 8.74
N ALA A 47 34.47 23.61 7.67
CA ALA A 47 35.44 22.59 7.25
C ALA A 47 35.37 22.27 5.75
N SER A 48 36.52 22.46 5.12
CA SER A 48 36.79 22.52 3.69
C SER A 48 36.88 21.15 3.03
N VAL A 49 36.21 20.98 1.88
CA VAL A 49 36.42 19.84 0.98
C VAL A 49 37.25 20.33 -0.21
N LYS A 50 38.48 19.78 -0.29
CA LYS A 50 39.48 20.08 -1.30
C LYS A 50 39.13 19.38 -2.61
N VAL A 51 38.69 20.14 -3.61
CA VAL A 51 38.44 19.63 -4.98
C VAL A 51 39.78 19.33 -5.63
N ARG A 52 40.04 18.06 -5.95
CA ARG A 52 41.23 17.63 -6.70
C ARG A 52 40.90 17.68 -8.19
N ALA A 53 41.63 18.52 -8.92
CA ALA A 53 41.58 18.62 -10.38
C ALA A 53 42.00 17.30 -11.07
N PRO A 54 41.59 17.06 -12.33
CA PRO A 54 41.87 15.83 -13.06
C PRO A 54 43.35 15.74 -13.48
N TRP A 55 43.90 14.53 -13.36
CA TRP A 55 45.31 14.22 -13.62
C TRP A 55 45.62 14.18 -15.12
N VAL A 56 46.72 14.84 -15.52
CA VAL A 56 47.32 14.81 -16.87
C VAL A 56 48.58 13.94 -16.81
N PRO A 57 48.79 12.98 -17.74
CA PRO A 57 49.99 12.14 -17.74
C PRO A 57 51.19 12.90 -18.33
N PRO A 58 52.40 12.78 -17.75
CA PRO A 58 53.59 13.45 -18.28
C PRO A 58 54.12 12.73 -19.52
N GLY A 59 54.28 13.50 -20.60
CA GLY A 59 54.92 13.09 -21.83
C GLY A 59 56.44 12.89 -21.69
N LYS A 60 56.97 12.09 -22.60
CA LYS A 60 58.38 11.76 -22.76
C LYS A 60 59.23 13.02 -22.96
N ALA A 61 60.26 13.21 -22.12
CA ALA A 61 61.39 14.07 -22.44
C ALA A 61 62.70 13.49 -21.92
N SER A 62 63.67 13.48 -22.84
CA SER A 62 65.06 13.11 -22.68
C SER A 62 65.81 14.09 -21.79
N ARG A 63 66.57 13.58 -20.81
CA ARG A 63 68.00 13.86 -20.52
C ARG A 63 68.34 13.60 -19.04
N ARG A 64 69.30 12.68 -18.87
CA ARG A 64 70.47 12.77 -17.97
C ARG A 64 70.22 13.31 -16.54
N ARG A 65 70.18 12.39 -15.57
CA ARG A 65 70.97 12.50 -14.32
C ARG A 65 70.94 11.18 -13.55
N GLU A 66 72.14 10.66 -13.28
CA GLU A 66 72.45 9.61 -12.33
C GLU A 66 72.03 10.03 -10.92
N TYR A 67 71.51 9.11 -10.10
CA TYR A 67 71.87 8.99 -8.70
C TYR A 67 71.59 7.58 -8.18
N LYS A 68 72.62 7.05 -7.51
CA LYS A 68 72.78 5.72 -6.92
C LYS A 68 71.81 5.44 -5.77
N TRP A 69 71.43 4.17 -5.61
CA TRP A 69 71.25 3.58 -4.30
C TRP A 69 72.12 2.34 -4.21
N GLU A 70 73.17 2.46 -3.42
CA GLU A 70 73.97 1.37 -2.87
C GLU A 70 73.69 1.38 -1.37
N GLY A 71 73.39 0.21 -0.78
CA GLY A 71 73.01 0.16 0.63
C GLY A 71 72.57 -1.19 1.19
N ALA A 72 73.54 -2.10 1.32
CA ALA A 72 73.71 -3.12 2.36
C ALA A 72 72.82 -4.39 2.37
N THR A 73 73.53 -5.51 2.24
CA THR A 73 73.19 -6.92 2.46
C THR A 73 72.73 -7.72 1.23
N ARG A 74 73.64 -8.62 0.81
CA ARG A 74 73.55 -9.69 -0.20
C ARG A 74 74.17 -9.37 -1.57
N CYS A 75 75.50 -9.26 -1.57
CA CYS A 75 76.28 -9.65 -2.74
C CYS A 75 76.12 -11.16 -2.93
N LEU A 76 75.53 -11.58 -4.05
CA LEU A 76 75.80 -12.90 -4.62
C LEU A 76 76.72 -12.67 -5.81
N GLU A 77 78.01 -12.91 -5.59
CA GLU A 77 78.99 -13.10 -6.65
C GLU A 77 78.54 -14.28 -7.51
N ILE A 78 78.22 -14.03 -8.77
CA ILE A 78 78.11 -15.09 -9.77
C ILE A 78 79.52 -15.30 -10.33
N THR A 79 80.31 -16.14 -9.66
CA THR A 79 81.45 -16.79 -10.29
C THR A 79 80.91 -18.03 -11.01
N PRO A 80 81.09 -18.20 -12.34
CA PRO A 80 80.64 -19.40 -13.01
C PRO A 80 81.65 -20.51 -12.72
N SER A 81 81.45 -21.27 -11.64
CA SER A 81 82.17 -22.52 -11.42
C SER A 81 81.44 -23.65 -12.14
N SER A 82 82.11 -24.19 -13.15
CA SER A 82 81.72 -25.39 -13.89
C SER A 82 81.71 -26.62 -12.98
N SER A 83 80.55 -27.22 -12.71
CA SER A 83 80.38 -28.64 -12.33
C SER A 83 78.92 -29.08 -12.47
N PRO A 84 78.65 -30.32 -12.94
CA PRO A 84 77.32 -30.77 -13.31
C PRO A 84 76.50 -31.19 -12.09
N LEU A 85 75.25 -30.74 -12.06
CA LEU A 85 74.25 -31.04 -11.03
C LEU A 85 74.03 -32.56 -10.90
N ARG A 86 74.22 -33.09 -9.69
CA ARG A 86 73.90 -34.47 -9.32
C ARG A 86 72.44 -34.56 -8.84
N LEU A 87 71.74 -35.56 -9.34
CA LEU A 87 70.32 -35.90 -9.14
C LEU A 87 69.92 -36.34 -7.71
N THR A 88 70.69 -36.03 -6.67
CA THR A 88 70.46 -36.56 -5.30
C THR A 88 69.91 -35.56 -4.28
N ASP A 89 69.68 -34.30 -4.64
CA ASP A 89 69.15 -33.27 -3.72
C ASP A 89 67.62 -33.07 -3.79
N LEU A 90 66.87 -34.00 -4.40
CA LEU A 90 65.40 -33.96 -4.42
C LEU A 90 64.78 -35.09 -3.59
N SER A 91 65.25 -35.26 -2.36
CA SER A 91 64.70 -36.28 -1.46
C SER A 91 64.45 -35.67 -0.08
N SER A 92 63.17 -35.51 0.25
CA SER A 92 62.59 -35.33 1.59
C SER A 92 62.28 -33.90 2.06
N GLU A 93 61.37 -33.20 1.36
CA GLU A 93 60.52 -32.15 1.97
C GLU A 93 59.00 -32.36 1.71
N GLU A 94 58.57 -33.52 1.22
CA GLU A 94 57.13 -33.76 0.96
C GLU A 94 56.28 -34.07 2.21
N ASP A 95 56.90 -34.38 3.35
CA ASP A 95 56.15 -34.72 4.58
C ASP A 95 55.62 -33.52 5.38
N ASP A 96 56.05 -32.29 5.09
CA ASP A 96 55.53 -31.09 5.77
C ASP A 96 54.39 -30.39 4.98
N ALA A 97 54.22 -30.72 3.69
CA ALA A 97 53.14 -30.16 2.86
C ALA A 97 51.75 -30.58 3.39
N ARG A 98 51.60 -31.83 3.84
CA ARG A 98 50.35 -32.34 4.43
C ARG A 98 50.02 -31.65 5.76
N GLY A 99 51.02 -31.37 6.57
CA GLY A 99 50.88 -30.64 7.83
C GLY A 99 50.51 -29.18 7.63
N VAL A 100 51.05 -28.54 6.58
CA VAL A 100 50.71 -27.18 6.16
C VAL A 100 49.28 -27.11 5.62
N ILE A 101 48.86 -28.07 4.79
CA ILE A 101 47.49 -28.17 4.28
C ILE A 101 46.49 -28.32 5.44
N GLY A 102 46.73 -29.25 6.37
CA GLY A 102 45.87 -29.42 7.55
C GLY A 102 45.87 -28.23 8.53
N LYS A 103 46.87 -27.34 8.48
CA LYS A 103 46.84 -26.05 9.21
C LYS A 103 45.93 -25.04 8.53
N TYR A 104 45.94 -24.98 7.19
CA TYR A 104 45.04 -24.10 6.43
C TYR A 104 43.59 -24.58 6.45
N GLU A 105 43.34 -25.88 6.36
CA GLU A 105 41.99 -26.47 6.49
C GLU A 105 41.35 -26.13 7.83
N ARG A 106 42.07 -26.35 8.95
CA ARG A 106 41.60 -25.93 10.28
C ARG A 106 41.40 -24.42 10.40
N LYS A 107 42.24 -23.62 9.73
CA LYS A 107 42.08 -22.15 9.72
C LYS A 107 40.82 -21.74 8.95
N ILE A 108 40.51 -22.43 7.86
CA ILE A 108 39.30 -22.23 7.06
C ILE A 108 38.05 -22.63 7.87
N GLU A 109 38.06 -23.80 8.52
CA GLU A 109 36.95 -24.24 9.39
C GLU A 109 36.70 -23.28 10.56
N SER A 110 37.77 -22.79 11.19
CA SER A 110 37.69 -21.79 12.26
C SER A 110 37.10 -20.47 11.75
N LEU A 111 37.49 -20.00 10.56
CA LEU A 111 36.97 -18.78 9.95
C LEU A 111 35.52 -18.95 9.50
N MET A 112 35.14 -20.10 8.96
CA MET A 112 33.76 -20.44 8.61
C MET A 112 32.87 -20.40 9.85
N SER A 113 33.34 -20.98 10.96
CA SER A 113 32.63 -20.95 12.24
C SER A 113 32.50 -19.53 12.81
N GLU A 114 33.56 -18.71 12.73
CA GLU A 114 33.48 -17.29 13.12
C GLU A 114 32.49 -16.51 12.25
N VAL A 115 32.49 -16.74 10.94
CA VAL A 115 31.55 -16.10 10.01
C VAL A 115 30.11 -16.51 10.31
N ASP A 116 29.86 -17.78 10.64
CA ASP A 116 28.54 -18.27 11.02
C ASP A 116 28.10 -17.69 12.37
N CYS A 117 28.99 -17.57 13.35
CA CYS A 117 28.73 -16.87 14.60
C CYS A 117 28.39 -15.38 14.36
N ILE A 118 29.16 -14.68 13.53
CA ILE A 118 28.89 -13.27 13.18
C ILE A 118 27.57 -13.14 12.45
N LYS A 119 27.25 -14.06 11.55
CA LYS A 119 25.98 -14.09 10.81
C LYS A 119 24.79 -14.27 11.76
N ASN A 120 24.92 -15.14 12.76
CA ASN A 120 23.91 -15.33 13.79
C ASN A 120 23.80 -14.10 14.72
N GLU A 121 24.91 -13.46 15.09
CA GLU A 121 24.88 -12.23 15.90
C GLU A 121 24.22 -11.07 15.13
N VAL A 122 24.51 -10.91 13.84
CA VAL A 122 23.86 -9.89 12.99
C VAL A 122 22.36 -10.16 12.87
N ARG A 123 21.95 -11.41 12.70
CA ARG A 123 20.52 -11.80 12.70
C ARG A 123 19.86 -11.49 14.04
N LEU A 124 20.52 -11.79 15.16
CA LEU A 124 20.02 -11.49 16.49
C LEU A 124 19.84 -9.97 16.70
N ARG A 125 20.83 -9.16 16.31
CA ARG A 125 20.73 -7.70 16.37
C ARG A 125 19.60 -7.15 15.51
N GLN A 126 19.38 -7.69 14.32
CA GLN A 126 18.24 -7.32 13.47
C GLN A 126 16.90 -7.63 14.14
N THR A 127 16.78 -8.79 14.79
CA THR A 127 15.55 -9.14 15.53
C THR A 127 15.35 -8.28 16.78
N GLU A 128 16.42 -7.94 17.51
CA GLU A 128 16.36 -7.03 18.66
C GLU A 128 15.95 -5.62 18.26
N ASP A 129 16.48 -5.09 17.15
CA ASP A 129 16.10 -3.77 16.64
C ASP A 129 14.63 -3.74 16.19
N HIS A 130 14.14 -4.83 15.58
CA HIS A 130 12.74 -4.98 15.23
C HIS A 130 11.84 -5.01 16.48
N LEU A 131 12.20 -5.80 17.50
CA LEU A 131 11.47 -5.87 18.76
C LEU A 131 11.48 -4.53 19.51
N LYS A 132 12.61 -3.81 19.52
CA LYS A 132 12.68 -2.46 20.10
C LYS A 132 11.75 -1.50 19.37
N HIS A 133 11.71 -1.54 18.05
CA HIS A 133 10.82 -0.69 17.27
C HIS A 133 9.34 -1.02 17.57
N GLN A 134 8.99 -2.30 17.62
CA GLN A 134 7.63 -2.75 17.96
C GLN A 134 7.24 -2.37 19.40
N SER A 135 8.18 -2.47 20.34
CA SER A 135 7.98 -2.05 21.73
C SER A 135 7.76 -0.54 21.84
N GLN A 136 8.50 0.27 21.09
CA GLN A 136 8.31 1.73 21.04
C GLN A 136 6.96 2.12 20.43
N GLN A 137 6.53 1.41 19.39
CA GLN A 137 5.21 1.63 18.79
C GLN A 137 4.09 1.25 19.76
N SER A 138 4.26 0.15 20.48
CA SER A 138 3.30 -0.32 21.49
C SER A 138 3.23 0.63 22.70
N SER A 139 4.36 1.17 23.16
CA SER A 139 4.37 2.17 24.25
C SER A 139 3.76 3.50 23.82
N ALA A 140 3.99 3.94 22.57
CA ALA A 140 3.34 5.12 22.03
C ALA A 140 1.81 4.95 21.95
N CYS A 141 1.32 3.78 21.53
CA CYS A 141 -0.11 3.47 21.55
C CYS A 141 -0.68 3.45 22.98
N ARG A 142 0.05 2.87 23.94
CA ARG A 142 -0.38 2.84 25.34
C ARG A 142 -0.48 4.22 25.96
N HIS A 143 0.48 5.11 25.71
CA HIS A 143 0.42 6.50 26.16
C HIS A 143 -0.76 7.28 25.57
N LEU A 144 -1.13 7.04 24.32
CA LEU A 144 -2.33 7.66 23.73
C LEU A 144 -3.60 7.18 24.42
N ILE A 145 -3.70 5.88 24.73
CA ILE A 145 -4.83 5.31 25.47
C ILE A 145 -4.93 5.95 26.87
N ASP A 146 -3.82 5.99 27.61
CA ASP A 146 -3.77 6.60 28.94
C ASP A 146 -4.22 8.08 28.91
N GLN A 147 -3.77 8.84 27.90
CA GLN A 147 -4.19 10.23 27.72
C GLN A 147 -5.70 10.36 27.41
N HIS A 148 -6.26 9.42 26.64
CA HIS A 148 -7.70 9.41 26.38
C HIS A 148 -8.50 9.06 27.65
N GLU A 149 -8.01 8.14 28.46
CA GLU A 149 -8.63 7.74 29.72
C GLU A 149 -8.63 8.88 30.75
N GLU A 150 -7.51 9.60 30.89
CA GLU A 150 -7.40 10.78 31.76
C GLU A 150 -8.40 11.88 31.39
N ARG A 151 -8.54 12.18 30.08
CA ARG A 151 -9.51 13.16 29.58
C ARG A 151 -10.95 12.77 29.86
N LEU A 152 -11.27 11.47 29.80
CA LEU A 152 -12.60 10.96 30.12
C LEU A 152 -12.90 11.09 31.61
N GLU A 153 -11.94 10.80 32.48
CA GLU A 153 -12.10 10.95 33.93
C GLU A 153 -12.27 12.43 34.33
N GLU A 154 -11.55 13.34 33.69
CA GLU A 154 -11.71 14.78 33.92
C GLU A 154 -13.10 15.27 33.47
N ALA A 155 -13.56 14.89 32.28
CA ALA A 155 -14.91 15.20 31.81
C ALA A 155 -16.01 14.65 32.74
N SER A 156 -15.80 13.46 33.32
CA SER A 156 -16.70 12.86 34.30
C SER A 156 -16.78 13.68 35.59
N LYS A 157 -15.64 14.19 36.08
CA LYS A 157 -15.59 15.08 37.26
C LYS A 157 -16.30 16.41 37.00
N ASP A 158 -16.15 17.00 35.82
CA ASP A 158 -16.83 18.24 35.44
C ASP A 158 -18.35 18.08 35.40
N LEU A 159 -18.82 16.98 34.82
CA LEU A 159 -20.25 16.67 34.81
C LEU A 159 -20.83 16.53 36.23
N ARG A 160 -20.09 15.91 37.16
CA ARG A 160 -20.50 15.80 38.56
C ARG A 160 -20.58 17.18 39.24
N ARG A 161 -19.65 18.09 38.95
CA ARG A 161 -19.70 19.46 39.48
C ARG A 161 -20.92 20.22 38.97
N SER A 162 -21.15 20.22 37.66
CA SER A 162 -22.30 20.88 37.04
C SER A 162 -23.64 20.37 37.57
N LYS A 163 -23.76 19.06 37.82
CA LYS A 163 -24.98 18.48 38.42
C LYS A 163 -25.27 18.99 39.83
N ARG A 164 -24.23 19.23 40.65
CA ARG A 164 -24.40 19.77 42.02
C ARG A 164 -24.87 21.22 41.98
N GLU A 165 -24.22 22.05 41.17
CA GLU A 165 -24.60 23.46 41.01
C GLU A 165 -26.04 23.62 40.53
N ASN A 166 -26.51 22.74 39.63
CA ASN A 166 -27.90 22.76 39.17
C ASN A 166 -28.91 22.43 40.28
N ALA A 167 -28.55 21.54 41.21
CA ALA A 167 -29.40 21.20 42.36
C ALA A 167 -29.52 22.38 43.33
N ASP A 168 -28.42 23.10 43.58
CA ASP A 168 -28.39 24.25 44.49
C ASP A 168 -29.23 25.42 43.98
N LEU A 169 -29.20 25.68 42.67
CA LEU A 169 -30.02 26.73 42.04
C LEU A 169 -31.52 26.44 42.15
N ARG A 170 -31.94 25.17 42.03
CA ARG A 170 -33.36 24.78 42.16
C ARG A 170 -33.89 25.03 43.57
N SER A 171 -33.10 24.72 44.59
CA SER A 171 -33.45 24.96 46.00
C SER A 171 -33.67 26.45 46.31
N THR A 172 -32.91 27.33 45.67
CA THR A 172 -32.97 28.78 45.92
C THR A 172 -34.24 29.42 45.34
N VAL A 173 -34.73 28.91 44.20
CA VAL A 173 -35.94 29.44 43.55
C VAL A 173 -37.20 29.15 44.39
N ASP A 174 -37.30 27.95 44.95
CA ASP A 174 -38.49 27.51 45.70
C ASP A 174 -38.72 28.33 47.00
N GLY A 175 -37.65 28.88 47.61
CA GLY A 175 -37.76 29.68 48.84
C GLY A 175 -38.43 31.05 48.66
N THR A 176 -38.31 31.68 47.50
CA THR A 176 -38.76 33.07 47.28
C THR A 176 -40.26 33.21 46.99
N GLN A 177 -40.95 32.11 46.67
CA GLN A 177 -42.37 32.13 46.29
C GLN A 177 -43.32 32.12 47.50
N ALA A 178 -42.83 31.77 48.69
CA ALA A 178 -43.65 31.59 49.90
C ALA A 178 -43.99 32.90 50.64
N GLU A 179 -43.26 34.00 50.43
CA GLU A 179 -43.32 35.20 51.31
C GLU A 179 -44.37 36.27 50.90
N SER A 180 -45.01 36.17 49.72
CA SER A 180 -45.84 37.24 49.13
C SER A 180 -47.28 37.39 49.69
N GLY A 181 -47.73 36.56 50.63
CA GLY A 181 -49.16 36.40 50.94
C GLY A 181 -49.83 37.37 51.93
N HIS A 182 -49.10 38.23 52.65
CA HIS A 182 -49.59 38.76 53.95
C HIS A 182 -50.19 40.19 53.99
N MET A 183 -50.29 40.95 52.88
CA MET A 183 -50.47 42.42 52.91
C MET A 183 -51.77 42.98 52.25
N ARG A 184 -53.00 42.49 52.54
CA ARG A 184 -54.21 42.92 51.78
C ARG A 184 -55.53 43.23 52.54
N SER A 185 -55.55 43.58 53.83
CA SER A 185 -56.83 43.57 54.61
C SER A 185 -57.25 44.83 55.40
N GLU A 186 -56.96 46.08 54.96
CA GLU A 186 -57.13 47.28 55.83
C GLU A 186 -58.06 48.44 55.38
N ILE A 187 -59.01 48.30 54.43
CA ILE A 187 -59.88 49.43 53.99
C ILE A 187 -61.37 49.11 54.20
N GLY A 188 -62.06 49.85 55.09
CA GLY A 188 -63.51 49.75 55.37
C GLY A 188 -64.41 50.53 54.37
N PRO A 189 -65.70 50.18 54.23
CA PRO A 189 -66.51 50.58 53.07
C PRO A 189 -67.26 51.94 53.19
N PRO A 190 -67.37 52.72 52.09
CA PRO A 190 -67.93 54.09 52.01
C PRO A 190 -69.44 54.24 52.26
N TYR A 191 -70.14 53.15 52.54
CA TYR A 191 -71.61 53.12 52.60
C TYR A 191 -72.17 53.74 53.90
N GLN A 192 -71.45 53.60 55.02
CA GLN A 192 -71.87 54.13 56.32
C GLN A 192 -71.84 55.68 56.36
N GLU A 193 -70.93 56.30 55.63
CA GLU A 193 -70.75 57.75 55.60
C GLU A 193 -71.89 58.45 54.84
N MET A 194 -72.28 57.91 53.68
CA MET A 194 -73.43 58.38 52.91
C MET A 194 -74.73 58.34 53.73
N GLU A 195 -74.92 57.28 54.53
CA GLU A 195 -76.09 57.12 55.39
C GLU A 195 -76.16 58.18 56.50
N THR A 196 -75.02 58.62 57.04
CA THR A 196 -74.96 59.70 58.04
C THR A 196 -75.30 61.07 57.44
N LEU A 197 -74.85 61.35 56.21
CA LEU A 197 -75.18 62.60 55.50
C LEU A 197 -76.67 62.67 55.14
N LEU A 198 -77.23 61.58 54.61
CA LEU A 198 -78.65 61.46 54.28
C LEU A 198 -79.54 61.64 55.52
N ARG A 199 -79.19 61.02 56.66
CA ARG A 199 -79.91 61.21 57.92
C ARG A 199 -79.95 62.68 58.34
N LYS A 200 -78.82 63.38 58.27
CA LYS A 200 -78.75 64.80 58.67
C LYS A 200 -79.45 65.75 57.70
N LEU A 201 -79.54 65.39 56.42
CA LEU A 201 -80.33 66.13 55.44
C LEU A 201 -81.83 66.06 55.78
N VAL A 202 -82.32 64.86 56.10
CA VAL A 202 -83.73 64.64 56.51
C VAL A 202 -84.04 65.38 57.81
N GLU A 203 -83.12 65.37 58.78
CA GLU A 203 -83.27 66.09 60.05
C GLU A 203 -83.39 67.61 59.85
N ALA A 204 -82.55 68.19 58.98
CA ALA A 204 -82.63 69.61 58.63
C ALA A 204 -83.95 69.97 57.91
N GLU A 205 -84.48 69.09 57.07
CA GLU A 205 -85.79 69.27 56.42
C GLU A 205 -86.94 69.26 57.44
N ILE A 206 -86.92 68.32 58.39
CA ILE A 206 -87.92 68.24 59.47
C ILE A 206 -87.89 69.49 60.34
N ASP A 207 -86.71 69.96 60.73
CA ASP A 207 -86.55 71.17 61.53
C ASP A 207 -86.99 72.43 60.76
N GLY A 208 -86.67 72.51 59.47
CA GLY A 208 -87.11 73.61 58.59
C GLY A 208 -88.63 73.65 58.48
N GLN A 209 -89.28 72.50 58.32
CA GLN A 209 -90.74 72.38 58.34
C GLN A 209 -91.33 72.75 59.70
N ALA A 210 -90.66 72.40 60.80
CA ALA A 210 -91.09 72.79 62.15
C ALA A 210 -91.04 74.31 62.35
N VAL A 211 -89.97 74.98 61.89
CA VAL A 211 -89.88 76.45 61.85
C VAL A 211 -91.00 77.04 61.00
N ALA A 212 -91.22 76.54 59.77
CA ALA A 212 -92.27 77.04 58.88
C ALA A 212 -93.69 76.91 59.49
N LYS A 213 -93.99 75.79 60.17
CA LYS A 213 -95.24 75.59 60.92
C LYS A 213 -95.38 76.55 62.10
N LYS A 214 -94.28 76.93 62.76
CA LYS A 214 -94.31 77.92 63.85
C LYS A 214 -94.40 79.36 63.35
N VAL A 215 -93.79 79.69 62.21
CA VAL A 215 -93.96 80.99 61.54
C VAL A 215 -95.43 81.22 61.13
N THR A 216 -96.09 80.19 60.60
CA THR A 216 -97.52 80.27 60.25
C THR A 216 -98.40 80.44 61.49
N ALA A 217 -98.14 79.68 62.56
CA ALA A 217 -98.83 79.84 63.85
C ALA A 217 -98.63 81.23 64.47
N LEU A 218 -97.41 81.78 64.45
CA LEU A 218 -97.10 83.14 64.91
C LEU A 218 -97.81 84.20 64.06
N ARG A 219 -97.85 84.01 62.74
CA ARG A 219 -98.58 84.92 61.82
C ARG A 219 -100.08 84.96 62.14
N GLU A 220 -100.68 83.83 62.47
CA GLU A 220 -102.08 83.76 62.88
C GLU A 220 -102.35 84.42 64.24
N THR A 221 -101.47 84.26 65.23
CA THR A 221 -101.61 84.94 66.54
C THR A 221 -101.43 86.45 66.42
N VAL A 222 -100.49 86.92 65.61
CA VAL A 222 -100.34 88.34 65.25
C VAL A 222 -101.61 88.86 64.53
N GLY A 223 -102.18 88.07 63.62
CA GLY A 223 -103.44 88.40 62.93
C GLY A 223 -104.64 88.53 63.88
N LYS A 224 -104.70 87.72 64.94
CA LYS A 224 -105.73 87.77 65.99
C LYS A 224 -105.53 88.94 66.97
N LEU A 225 -104.28 89.28 67.30
CA LEU A 225 -103.94 90.42 68.17
C LEU A 225 -104.34 91.78 67.55
N LYS A 226 -104.37 91.90 66.22
CA LYS A 226 -104.88 93.10 65.52
C LYS A 226 -106.39 93.37 65.73
N LYS A 227 -107.16 92.40 66.25
CA LYS A 227 -108.63 92.48 66.41
C LYS A 227 -109.10 92.53 67.89
N SER A 228 -108.23 92.34 68.88
CA SER A 228 -108.56 92.36 70.32
C SER A 228 -107.30 92.61 71.18
N LYS A 229 -107.41 93.42 72.25
CA LYS A 229 -106.29 93.90 73.10
C LYS A 229 -105.81 92.93 74.20
N THR A 230 -106.36 91.72 74.29
CA THR A 230 -106.15 90.78 75.42
C THR A 230 -105.27 89.54 75.14
N HIS A 231 -104.47 89.50 74.06
CA HIS A 231 -103.69 88.29 73.65
C HIS A 231 -102.15 88.41 73.67
N SER A 232 -101.57 89.31 74.46
CA SER A 232 -100.11 89.58 74.48
C SER A 232 -99.25 88.39 74.94
N ASP A 233 -99.67 87.68 75.99
CA ASP A 233 -98.87 86.58 76.57
C ASP A 233 -98.79 85.35 75.66
N GLN A 234 -99.81 85.14 74.82
CA GLN A 234 -99.81 84.07 73.82
C GLN A 234 -98.83 84.36 72.68
N LEU A 235 -98.57 85.63 72.38
CA LEU A 235 -97.60 86.03 71.36
C LEU A 235 -96.17 85.75 71.81
N GLY A 236 -95.82 86.11 73.06
CA GLY A 236 -94.50 85.83 73.64
C GLY A 236 -94.15 84.34 73.64
N ARG A 237 -95.10 83.47 74.03
CA ARG A 237 -94.90 82.02 73.98
C ARG A 237 -94.71 81.46 72.56
N GLN A 238 -95.39 82.02 71.56
CA GLN A 238 -95.18 81.61 70.16
C GLN A 238 -93.83 82.11 69.62
N GLN A 239 -93.37 83.27 70.08
CA GLN A 239 -92.07 83.82 69.71
C GLN A 239 -90.93 83.00 70.30
N GLU A 240 -90.94 82.68 71.60
CA GLU A 240 -89.93 81.82 72.24
C GLU A 240 -89.85 80.43 71.59
N LEU A 241 -91.00 79.84 71.26
CA LEU A 241 -91.04 78.53 70.59
C LEU A 241 -90.53 78.60 69.14
N LEU A 242 -90.72 79.73 68.47
CA LEU A 242 -90.16 79.95 67.14
C LEU A 242 -88.64 80.12 67.21
N GLU A 243 -88.13 80.91 68.17
CA GLU A 243 -86.70 81.08 68.42
C GLU A 243 -86.04 79.73 68.71
N GLN A 244 -86.62 78.91 69.60
CA GLN A 244 -86.11 77.56 69.87
C GLN A 244 -86.07 76.68 68.62
N LYS A 245 -87.11 76.72 67.77
CA LYS A 245 -87.13 75.93 66.53
C LYS A 245 -86.15 76.46 65.49
N LEU A 246 -85.93 77.77 65.45
CA LEU A 246 -84.96 78.39 64.58
C LEU A 246 -83.53 78.01 64.99
N ASP A 247 -83.24 77.99 66.29
CA ASP A 247 -81.94 77.55 66.81
C ASP A 247 -81.65 76.10 66.41
N THR A 248 -82.61 75.18 66.61
CA THR A 248 -82.46 73.79 66.18
C THR A 248 -82.22 73.66 64.68
N PHE A 249 -82.95 74.43 63.86
CA PHE A 249 -82.77 74.42 62.41
C PHE A 249 -81.41 74.99 61.99
N VAL A 250 -80.93 76.04 62.65
CA VAL A 250 -79.62 76.65 62.38
C VAL A 250 -78.50 75.68 62.74
N GLU A 251 -78.60 74.97 63.86
CA GLU A 251 -77.63 73.95 64.28
C GLU A 251 -77.58 72.75 63.33
N THR A 252 -78.74 72.22 62.90
CA THR A 252 -78.80 71.11 61.95
C THR A 252 -78.31 71.53 60.56
N ASN A 253 -78.63 72.74 60.10
CA ASN A 253 -78.10 73.27 58.84
C ASN A 253 -76.58 73.49 58.89
N ARG A 254 -76.06 74.00 60.01
CA ARG A 254 -74.60 74.17 60.22
C ARG A 254 -73.88 72.82 60.19
N THR A 255 -74.45 71.80 60.82
CA THR A 255 -73.92 70.43 60.82
C THR A 255 -73.95 69.82 59.42
N LEU A 256 -75.06 69.94 58.70
CA LEU A 256 -75.19 69.46 57.33
C LEU A 256 -74.17 70.12 56.38
N ARG A 257 -74.00 71.45 56.45
CA ARG A 257 -72.98 72.18 55.65
C ARG A 257 -71.56 71.71 55.94
N ARG A 258 -71.25 71.34 57.19
CA ARG A 258 -69.95 70.75 57.55
C ARG A 258 -69.79 69.37 56.90
N LEU A 259 -70.76 68.49 57.04
CA LEU A 259 -70.72 67.14 56.44
C LEU A 259 -70.62 67.19 54.91
N LEU A 260 -71.33 68.12 54.25
CA LEU A 260 -71.23 68.32 52.80
C LEU A 260 -69.83 68.78 52.36
N ARG A 261 -69.19 69.67 53.13
CA ARG A 261 -67.81 70.09 52.84
C ARG A 261 -66.81 68.97 53.05
N GLU A 262 -66.96 68.20 54.13
CA GLU A 262 -66.12 67.03 54.39
C GLU A 262 -66.29 65.97 53.28
N GLN A 263 -67.52 65.69 52.86
CA GLN A 263 -67.81 64.76 51.76
C GLN A 263 -67.18 65.23 50.45
N HIS A 264 -67.34 66.51 50.10
CA HIS A 264 -66.71 67.07 48.90
C HIS A 264 -65.18 66.99 48.97
N GLY A 265 -64.57 67.28 50.13
CA GLY A 265 -63.13 67.13 50.33
C GLY A 265 -62.64 65.70 50.11
N ARG A 266 -63.34 64.71 50.70
CA ARG A 266 -63.03 63.28 50.50
C ARG A 266 -63.17 62.85 49.04
N GLU A 267 -64.22 63.31 48.35
CA GLU A 267 -64.40 63.02 46.92
C GLU A 267 -63.28 63.63 46.06
N THR A 268 -62.87 64.86 46.35
CA THR A 268 -61.73 65.48 45.65
C THR A 268 -60.41 64.76 45.90
N ASP A 269 -60.17 64.32 47.15
CA ASP A 269 -58.96 63.55 47.49
C ASP A 269 -58.99 62.15 46.85
N ALA A 270 -60.15 61.49 46.84
CA ALA A 270 -60.32 60.19 46.19
C ALA A 270 -60.08 60.27 44.67
N LEU A 271 -60.55 61.34 44.02
CA LEU A 271 -60.29 61.58 42.60
C LEU A 271 -58.80 61.81 42.36
N ARG A 272 -58.14 62.66 43.16
CA ARG A 272 -56.69 62.88 43.05
C ARG A 272 -55.88 61.60 43.25
N LEU A 273 -56.24 60.79 44.25
CA LEU A 273 -55.61 59.49 44.48
C LEU A 273 -55.86 58.51 43.33
N SER A 274 -57.04 58.55 42.72
CA SER A 274 -57.34 57.77 41.52
C SER A 274 -56.47 58.19 40.34
N ASP A 275 -56.30 59.49 40.10
CA ASP A 275 -55.45 60.02 39.03
C ASP A 275 -53.97 59.68 39.26
N GLU A 276 -53.49 59.82 40.50
CA GLU A 276 -52.14 59.40 40.90
C GLU A 276 -51.93 57.90 40.67
N ARG A 277 -52.89 57.08 41.08
CA ARG A 277 -52.87 55.63 40.85
C ARG A 277 -52.83 55.29 39.36
N GLU A 278 -53.63 55.95 38.53
CA GLU A 278 -53.66 55.71 37.10
C GLU A 278 -52.34 56.09 36.43
N MET A 279 -51.74 57.23 36.81
CA MET A 279 -50.41 57.63 36.35
C MET A 279 -49.34 56.60 36.74
N LEU A 280 -49.37 56.10 37.98
CA LEU A 280 -48.42 55.07 38.44
C LEU A 280 -48.60 53.75 37.69
N MET A 281 -49.85 53.34 37.44
CA MET A 281 -50.14 52.15 36.61
C MET A 281 -49.62 52.31 35.18
N ARG A 282 -49.77 53.50 34.58
CA ARG A 282 -49.20 53.79 33.26
C ARG A 282 -47.68 53.70 33.27
N LYS A 283 -47.00 54.35 34.22
CA LYS A 283 -45.53 54.27 34.36
C LYS A 283 -45.03 52.85 34.61
N LEU A 284 -45.78 52.05 35.37
CA LEU A 284 -45.45 50.64 35.60
C LEU A 284 -45.58 49.84 34.29
N ALA A 285 -46.66 50.03 33.54
CA ALA A 285 -46.85 49.39 32.24
C ALA A 285 -45.74 49.78 31.24
N ASP A 286 -45.35 51.04 31.20
CA ASP A 286 -44.25 51.53 30.36
C ASP A 286 -42.91 50.89 30.78
N SER A 287 -42.62 50.86 32.09
CA SER A 287 -41.41 50.20 32.61
C SER A 287 -41.41 48.69 32.35
N GLU A 288 -42.56 48.03 32.44
CA GLU A 288 -42.69 46.61 32.09
C GLU A 288 -42.48 46.37 30.60
N ALA A 289 -42.96 47.27 29.73
CA ALA A 289 -42.72 47.19 28.30
C ALA A 289 -41.24 47.38 27.96
N GLU A 290 -40.58 48.38 28.54
CA GLU A 290 -39.13 48.61 28.37
C GLU A 290 -38.31 47.40 28.84
N LYS A 291 -38.62 46.83 30.01
CA LYS A 291 -37.96 45.62 30.51
C LYS A 291 -38.11 44.44 29.57
N ARG A 292 -39.31 44.24 28.99
CA ARG A 292 -39.55 43.18 28.00
C ARG A 292 -38.70 43.39 26.76
N VAL A 293 -38.58 44.63 26.25
CA VAL A 293 -37.74 44.95 25.09
C VAL A 293 -36.27 44.65 25.39
N ILE A 294 -35.73 45.16 26.50
CA ILE A 294 -34.33 44.91 26.90
C ILE A 294 -34.08 43.41 27.10
N PHE A 295 -35.03 42.68 27.69
CA PHE A 295 -34.92 41.23 27.85
C PHE A 295 -34.87 40.51 26.50
N ILE A 296 -35.74 40.87 25.56
CA ILE A 296 -35.77 40.29 24.21
C ILE A 296 -34.48 40.61 23.45
N GLU A 297 -34.01 41.87 23.49
CA GLU A 297 -32.75 42.28 22.87
C GLU A 297 -31.54 41.56 23.48
N GLY A 298 -31.52 41.39 24.80
CA GLY A 298 -30.48 40.64 25.50
C GLY A 298 -30.46 39.16 25.10
N VAL A 299 -31.64 38.52 25.02
CA VAL A 299 -31.77 37.12 24.57
C VAL A 299 -31.37 36.97 23.10
N LEU A 300 -31.77 37.90 22.24
CA LEU A 300 -31.37 37.90 20.82
C LEU A 300 -29.86 38.11 20.65
N LEU A 301 -29.24 38.99 21.43
CA LEU A 301 -27.80 39.24 21.39
C LEU A 301 -27.01 38.02 21.86
N LEU A 302 -27.44 37.39 22.96
CA LEU A 302 -26.83 36.15 23.46
C LEU A 302 -26.95 35.01 22.45
N SER A 303 -28.14 34.81 21.89
CA SER A 303 -28.37 33.82 20.83
C SER A 303 -27.50 34.10 19.59
N SER A 304 -27.43 35.36 19.15
CA SER A 304 -26.57 35.77 18.03
C SER A 304 -25.07 35.50 18.33
N GLN A 305 -24.62 35.77 19.55
CA GLN A 305 -23.24 35.50 19.97
C GLN A 305 -22.92 34.00 20.01
N GLU A 306 -23.84 33.17 20.51
CA GLU A 306 -23.71 31.70 20.48
C GLU A 306 -23.70 31.18 19.03
N HIS A 307 -24.54 31.73 18.15
CA HIS A 307 -24.51 31.40 16.72
C HIS A 307 -23.19 31.76 16.06
N LEU A 308 -22.60 32.92 16.37
CA LEU A 308 -21.27 33.29 15.86
C LEU A 308 -20.17 32.38 16.40
N ARG A 309 -20.25 31.98 17.68
CA ARG A 309 -19.29 31.06 18.30
C ARG A 309 -19.35 29.67 17.67
N THR A 310 -20.56 29.12 17.52
CA THR A 310 -20.78 27.81 16.88
C THR A 310 -20.37 27.84 15.40
N ALA A 311 -20.68 28.91 14.66
CA ALA A 311 -20.19 29.10 13.29
C ALA A 311 -18.65 29.16 13.22
N GLY A 312 -18.01 29.83 14.18
CA GLY A 312 -16.54 29.87 14.30
C GLY A 312 -15.92 28.51 14.61
N GLU A 313 -16.52 27.72 15.50
CA GLU A 313 -16.10 26.36 15.80
C GLU A 313 -16.28 25.43 14.59
N LEU A 314 -17.41 25.51 13.89
CA LEU A 314 -17.65 24.79 12.63
C LEU A 314 -16.62 25.16 11.56
N SER A 315 -16.29 26.44 11.41
CA SER A 315 -15.25 26.90 10.47
C SER A 315 -13.88 26.30 10.79
N LYS A 316 -13.49 26.24 12.07
CA LYS A 316 -12.25 25.58 12.51
C LYS A 316 -12.25 24.08 12.21
N VAL A 317 -13.36 23.39 12.45
CA VAL A 317 -13.50 21.96 12.14
C VAL A 317 -13.44 21.72 10.63
N LEU A 318 -14.09 22.56 9.83
CA LEU A 318 -14.02 22.50 8.38
C LEU A 318 -12.58 22.72 7.87
N GLU A 319 -11.88 23.72 8.38
CA GLU A 319 -10.50 24.02 7.97
C GLU A 319 -9.53 22.91 8.38
N SER A 320 -9.67 22.37 9.59
CA SER A 320 -8.86 21.21 10.02
C SER A 320 -9.15 19.95 9.19
N THR A 321 -10.40 19.73 8.81
CA THR A 321 -10.80 18.62 7.93
C THR A 321 -10.24 18.82 6.52
N ARG A 322 -10.32 20.04 5.98
CA ARG A 322 -9.73 20.41 4.69
C ARG A 322 -8.23 20.18 4.68
N SER A 323 -7.51 20.68 5.69
CA SER A 323 -6.06 20.49 5.84
C SER A 323 -5.69 19.00 5.94
N ARG A 324 -6.46 18.21 6.71
CA ARG A 324 -6.27 16.76 6.80
C ARG A 324 -6.46 16.08 5.44
N LEU A 325 -7.51 16.43 4.69
CA LEU A 325 -7.78 15.86 3.37
C LEU A 325 -6.71 16.26 2.35
N GLN A 326 -6.24 17.52 2.35
CA GLN A 326 -5.14 17.97 1.50
C GLN A 326 -3.84 17.20 1.79
N ASN A 327 -3.53 16.99 3.08
CA ASN A 327 -2.37 16.19 3.46
C ASN A 327 -2.48 14.72 3.04
N GLN A 328 -3.68 14.14 3.14
CA GLN A 328 -3.92 12.77 2.65
C GLN A 328 -3.79 12.68 1.13
N LEU A 329 -4.31 13.67 0.41
CA LEU A 329 -4.17 13.77 -1.04
C LEU A 329 -2.69 13.83 -1.44
N HIS A 330 -1.91 14.75 -0.86
CA HIS A 330 -0.48 14.86 -1.15
C HIS A 330 0.32 13.60 -0.79
N LYS A 331 -0.03 12.92 0.31
CA LYS A 331 0.57 11.62 0.65
C LYS A 331 0.27 10.57 -0.42
N LYS A 332 -0.98 10.52 -0.90
CA LYS A 332 -1.39 9.61 -1.97
C LYS A 332 -0.78 9.96 -3.31
N GLU A 333 -0.65 11.23 -3.65
CA GLU A 333 0.06 11.70 -4.86
C GLU A 333 1.54 11.30 -4.81
N ALA A 334 2.21 11.50 -3.68
CA ALA A 334 3.60 11.09 -3.50
C ALA A 334 3.80 9.56 -3.59
N GLU A 335 2.87 8.79 -3.01
CA GLU A 335 2.85 7.33 -3.13
C GLU A 335 2.65 6.89 -4.57
N ASN A 336 1.72 7.53 -5.29
CA ASN A 336 1.44 7.23 -6.69
C ASN A 336 2.67 7.52 -7.58
N ASN A 337 3.31 8.69 -7.41
CA ASN A 337 4.56 9.03 -8.10
C ASN A 337 5.68 8.01 -7.81
N ARG A 338 5.75 7.50 -6.57
CA ARG A 338 6.74 6.47 -6.19
C ARG A 338 6.49 5.15 -6.91
N LEU A 339 5.22 4.73 -7.00
CA LEU A 339 4.79 3.52 -7.70
C LEU A 339 4.98 3.66 -9.20
N GLU A 340 4.64 4.80 -9.79
CA GLU A 340 4.87 5.10 -11.20
C GLU A 340 6.36 5.00 -11.56
N ALA A 341 7.24 5.61 -10.74
CA ALA A 341 8.68 5.47 -10.93
C ALA A 341 9.16 4.02 -10.74
N GLN A 342 8.49 3.21 -9.93
CA GLN A 342 8.80 1.78 -9.79
C GLN A 342 8.37 0.99 -11.02
N ILE A 343 7.19 1.27 -11.57
CA ILE A 343 6.68 0.67 -12.81
C ILE A 343 7.63 0.99 -13.95
N GLN A 344 7.98 2.27 -14.17
CA GLN A 344 8.92 2.67 -15.23
C GLN A 344 10.29 1.98 -15.11
N ARG A 345 10.78 1.77 -13.88
CA ARG A 345 12.02 0.99 -13.66
C ARG A 345 11.85 -0.47 -14.06
N LEU A 346 10.74 -1.10 -13.67
CA LEU A 346 10.45 -2.49 -13.99
C LEU A 346 10.26 -2.68 -15.51
N GLU A 347 9.55 -1.77 -16.16
CA GLU A 347 9.39 -1.73 -17.61
C GLU A 347 10.74 -1.59 -18.31
N GLY A 348 11.61 -0.68 -17.85
CA GLY A 348 12.96 -0.55 -18.38
C GLY A 348 13.81 -1.82 -18.21
N THR A 349 13.69 -2.52 -17.07
CA THR A 349 14.38 -3.80 -16.87
C THR A 349 13.82 -4.91 -17.75
N LEU A 350 12.50 -4.95 -17.95
CA LEU A 350 11.85 -5.93 -18.82
C LEU A 350 12.28 -5.73 -20.26
N GLN A 351 12.29 -4.47 -20.74
CA GLN A 351 12.75 -4.14 -22.09
C GLN A 351 14.22 -4.54 -22.28
N HIS A 352 15.08 -4.25 -21.32
CA HIS A 352 16.48 -4.65 -21.38
C HIS A 352 16.65 -6.18 -21.44
N GLN A 353 15.92 -6.92 -20.61
CA GLN A 353 15.93 -8.39 -20.64
C GLN A 353 15.40 -8.93 -21.98
N GLN A 354 14.38 -8.29 -22.55
CA GLN A 354 13.85 -8.67 -23.86
C GLN A 354 14.87 -8.46 -24.98
N GLU A 355 15.62 -7.36 -24.95
CA GLU A 355 16.74 -7.09 -25.87
C GLU A 355 17.88 -8.10 -25.69
N GLU A 356 18.24 -8.46 -24.45
CA GLU A 356 19.24 -9.50 -24.16
C GLU A 356 18.81 -10.88 -24.71
N VAL A 357 17.56 -11.27 -24.49
CA VAL A 357 17.01 -12.54 -25.02
C VAL A 357 17.01 -12.54 -26.55
N GLN A 358 16.62 -11.43 -27.19
CA GLN A 358 16.70 -11.31 -28.65
C GLN A 358 18.15 -11.42 -29.15
N GLY A 359 19.10 -10.79 -28.47
CA GLY A 359 20.52 -10.89 -28.81
C GLY A 359 21.05 -12.33 -28.67
N LEU A 360 20.70 -13.03 -27.60
CA LEU A 360 21.08 -14.44 -27.41
C LEU A 360 20.44 -15.37 -28.44
N LEU A 361 19.18 -15.13 -28.81
CA LEU A 361 18.51 -15.89 -29.87
C LEU A 361 19.20 -15.71 -31.22
N GLU A 362 19.65 -14.49 -31.53
CA GLU A 362 20.38 -14.22 -32.78
C GLU A 362 21.76 -14.89 -32.77
N GLN A 363 22.50 -14.82 -31.66
CA GLN A 363 23.77 -15.54 -31.49
C GLN A 363 23.59 -17.06 -31.65
N MET A 364 22.51 -17.62 -31.11
CA MET A 364 22.21 -19.04 -31.30
C MET A 364 21.89 -19.39 -32.75
N ARG A 365 21.23 -18.48 -33.48
CA ARG A 365 20.95 -18.64 -34.91
C ARG A 365 22.25 -18.61 -35.73
N GLU A 366 23.13 -17.66 -35.46
CA GLU A 366 24.44 -17.52 -36.11
C GLU A 366 25.32 -18.75 -35.85
N LEU A 367 25.42 -19.20 -34.59
CA LEU A 367 26.17 -20.41 -34.24
C LEU A 367 25.63 -21.64 -34.95
N LYS A 368 24.30 -21.79 -35.01
CA LYS A 368 23.67 -22.90 -35.73
C LYS A 368 24.02 -22.87 -37.23
N GLN A 369 23.95 -21.70 -37.85
CA GLN A 369 24.31 -21.53 -39.26
C GLN A 369 25.81 -21.80 -39.50
N HIS A 370 26.68 -21.40 -38.57
CA HIS A 370 28.10 -21.70 -38.65
C HIS A 370 28.38 -23.20 -38.54
N CYS A 371 27.76 -23.89 -37.58
CA CYS A 371 27.88 -25.34 -37.46
C CYS A 371 27.33 -26.10 -38.68
N GLU A 372 26.25 -25.61 -39.29
CA GLU A 372 25.72 -26.16 -40.55
C GLU A 372 26.74 -25.97 -41.69
N GLY A 373 27.35 -24.79 -41.81
CA GLY A 373 28.42 -24.52 -42.77
C GLY A 373 29.63 -25.43 -42.57
N ASP A 374 30.12 -25.58 -41.33
CA ASP A 374 31.25 -26.46 -41.01
C ASP A 374 30.93 -27.93 -41.32
N ARG A 375 29.70 -28.37 -41.03
CA ARG A 375 29.25 -29.73 -41.38
C ARG A 375 29.29 -29.96 -42.89
N ASP A 376 28.87 -28.98 -43.68
CA ASP A 376 28.89 -29.08 -45.14
C ASP A 376 30.33 -29.08 -45.70
N VAL A 377 31.23 -28.27 -45.14
CA VAL A 377 32.67 -28.30 -45.46
C VAL A 377 33.30 -29.65 -45.11
N HIS A 378 32.98 -30.19 -43.92
CA HIS A 378 33.44 -31.51 -43.51
C HIS A 378 32.94 -32.60 -44.44
N LYS A 379 31.66 -32.56 -44.83
CA LYS A 379 31.07 -33.50 -45.79
C LYS A 379 31.80 -33.45 -47.13
N GLN A 380 32.07 -32.25 -47.66
CA GLN A 380 32.82 -32.08 -48.91
C GLN A 380 34.24 -32.64 -48.81
N THR A 381 34.95 -32.36 -47.72
CA THR A 381 36.30 -32.88 -47.46
C THR A 381 36.32 -34.41 -47.42
N LEU A 382 35.31 -35.02 -46.79
CA LEU A 382 35.14 -36.47 -46.69
C LEU A 382 34.87 -37.08 -48.08
N GLU A 383 34.02 -36.44 -48.89
CA GLU A 383 33.75 -36.87 -50.26
C GLU A 383 35.01 -36.80 -51.14
N ASP A 384 35.82 -35.76 -50.99
CA ASP A 384 37.07 -35.61 -51.74
C ASP A 384 38.14 -36.63 -51.31
N GLN A 385 38.29 -36.89 -50.00
CA GLN A 385 39.14 -37.96 -49.49
C GLN A 385 38.69 -39.34 -49.97
N ARG A 386 37.37 -39.59 -50.00
CA ARG A 386 36.80 -40.83 -50.52
C ARG A 386 37.15 -41.01 -52.00
N LYS A 387 36.98 -39.97 -52.83
CA LYS A 387 37.35 -40.01 -54.25
C LYS A 387 38.84 -40.29 -54.44
N GLN A 388 39.70 -39.66 -53.63
CA GLN A 388 41.14 -39.90 -53.66
C GLN A 388 41.49 -41.35 -53.26
N ALA A 389 40.82 -41.90 -52.26
CA ALA A 389 40.98 -43.29 -51.84
C ALA A 389 40.49 -44.27 -52.93
N GLU A 390 39.34 -44.01 -53.56
CA GLU A 390 38.86 -44.81 -54.70
C GLU A 390 39.86 -44.79 -55.86
N GLN A 391 40.43 -43.63 -56.18
CA GLN A 391 41.48 -43.51 -57.20
C GLN A 391 42.74 -44.29 -56.84
N SER A 392 43.20 -44.23 -55.59
CA SER A 392 44.41 -44.96 -55.17
C SER A 392 44.20 -46.47 -55.13
N VAL A 393 43.00 -46.93 -54.75
CA VAL A 393 42.61 -48.35 -54.83
C VAL A 393 42.60 -48.80 -56.29
N ASN A 394 42.04 -48.00 -57.20
CA ASN A 394 42.01 -48.32 -58.63
C ASN A 394 43.42 -48.38 -59.23
N THR A 395 44.32 -47.45 -58.89
CA THR A 395 45.72 -47.50 -59.37
C THR A 395 46.48 -48.68 -58.78
N ALA A 396 46.28 -49.01 -57.50
CA ALA A 396 46.87 -50.19 -56.88
C ALA A 396 46.38 -51.50 -57.55
N ALA A 397 45.10 -51.59 -57.89
CA ALA A 397 44.54 -52.72 -58.62
C ALA A 397 45.15 -52.84 -60.03
N GLN A 398 45.32 -51.72 -60.75
CA GLN A 398 46.00 -51.70 -62.06
C GLN A 398 47.45 -52.17 -61.97
N LEU A 399 48.22 -51.66 -60.99
CA LEU A 399 49.61 -52.09 -60.77
C LEU A 399 49.70 -53.56 -60.37
N SER A 400 48.76 -54.05 -59.57
CA SER A 400 48.70 -55.47 -59.19
C SER A 400 48.42 -56.36 -60.40
N ALA A 401 47.52 -55.94 -61.29
CA ALA A 401 47.25 -56.66 -62.54
C ALA A 401 48.50 -56.67 -63.46
N GLN A 402 49.24 -55.55 -63.54
CA GLN A 402 50.50 -55.49 -64.29
C GLN A 402 51.58 -56.39 -63.68
N LEU A 403 51.67 -56.46 -62.35
CA LEU A 403 52.59 -57.38 -61.68
C LEU A 403 52.26 -58.83 -62.00
N LEU A 404 50.98 -59.23 -61.95
CA LEU A 404 50.56 -60.58 -62.30
C LEU A 404 50.88 -60.95 -63.76
N ASP A 405 50.70 -60.01 -64.70
CA ASP A 405 51.10 -60.21 -66.10
C ASP A 405 52.62 -60.38 -66.26
N LYS A 406 53.41 -59.60 -65.53
CA LYS A 406 54.88 -59.73 -65.52
C LYS A 406 55.34 -61.03 -64.86
N GLU A 407 54.69 -61.46 -63.78
CA GLU A 407 54.92 -62.76 -63.16
C GLU A 407 54.62 -63.91 -64.13
N ALA A 408 53.53 -63.82 -64.90
CA ALA A 408 53.20 -64.79 -65.93
C ALA A 408 54.25 -64.83 -67.06
N GLN A 409 54.69 -63.66 -67.56
CA GLN A 409 55.76 -63.57 -68.56
C GLN A 409 57.09 -64.15 -68.05
N LEU A 410 57.44 -63.91 -66.78
CA LEU A 410 58.64 -64.49 -66.16
C LEU A 410 58.52 -66.01 -66.02
N ALA A 411 57.35 -66.53 -65.63
CA ALA A 411 57.11 -67.97 -65.54
C ALA A 411 57.25 -68.66 -66.91
N GLU A 412 56.73 -68.05 -67.98
CA GLU A 412 56.90 -68.54 -69.35
C GLU A 412 58.38 -68.49 -69.79
N ALA A 413 59.07 -67.38 -69.55
CA ALA A 413 60.50 -67.27 -69.84
C ALA A 413 61.34 -68.31 -69.07
N LEU A 414 61.01 -68.59 -67.81
CA LEU A 414 61.64 -69.66 -67.03
C LEU A 414 61.37 -71.03 -67.63
N SER A 415 60.13 -71.34 -68.03
CA SER A 415 59.79 -72.60 -68.71
C SER A 415 60.58 -72.78 -70.00
N THR A 416 60.65 -71.75 -70.85
CA THR A 416 61.43 -71.82 -72.11
C THR A 416 62.94 -71.97 -71.84
N ALA A 417 63.48 -71.30 -70.83
CA ALA A 417 64.87 -71.47 -70.43
C ALA A 417 65.16 -72.88 -69.89
N GLU A 418 64.25 -73.45 -69.12
CA GLU A 418 64.33 -74.85 -68.65
C GLU A 418 64.28 -75.84 -69.81
N GLU A 419 63.40 -75.65 -70.80
CA GLU A 419 63.36 -76.45 -72.02
C GLU A 419 64.67 -76.36 -72.81
N LEU A 420 65.21 -75.15 -73.00
CA LEU A 420 66.50 -74.94 -73.66
C LEU A 420 67.63 -75.63 -72.91
N ARG A 421 67.66 -75.53 -71.57
CA ARG A 421 68.62 -76.23 -70.72
C ARG A 421 68.50 -77.74 -70.88
N GLN A 422 67.28 -78.28 -70.94
CA GLN A 422 67.06 -79.71 -71.20
C GLN A 422 67.59 -80.11 -72.59
N ARG A 423 67.28 -79.34 -73.65
CA ARG A 423 67.81 -79.57 -75.01
C ARG A 423 69.33 -79.53 -75.05
N TYR A 424 69.95 -78.52 -74.44
CA TYR A 424 71.41 -78.40 -74.34
C TYR A 424 72.00 -79.60 -73.59
N SER A 425 71.38 -80.04 -72.49
CA SER A 425 71.84 -81.24 -71.77
C SER A 425 71.78 -82.49 -72.64
N LYS A 426 70.76 -82.62 -73.52
CA LYS A 426 70.63 -83.74 -74.46
C LYS A 426 71.72 -83.67 -75.53
N GLN A 427 71.89 -82.52 -76.18
CA GLN A 427 72.95 -82.30 -77.17
C GLN A 427 74.35 -82.49 -76.56
N ASN A 428 74.57 -82.10 -75.30
CA ASN A 428 75.84 -82.32 -74.63
C ASN A 428 76.09 -83.81 -74.34
N ARG A 429 75.05 -84.60 -74.04
CA ARG A 429 75.19 -86.07 -73.96
C ARG A 429 75.56 -86.68 -75.31
N GLU A 430 74.91 -86.25 -76.39
CA GLU A 430 75.23 -86.67 -77.76
C GLU A 430 76.65 -86.24 -78.17
N LYS A 431 77.04 -85.00 -77.86
CA LYS A 431 78.40 -84.49 -78.04
C LYS A 431 79.42 -85.32 -77.28
N ASN A 432 79.18 -85.62 -76.00
CA ASN A 432 80.07 -86.46 -75.21
C ASN A 432 80.17 -87.89 -75.81
N GLN A 433 79.08 -88.42 -76.36
CA GLN A 433 79.09 -89.71 -77.06
C GLN A 433 79.96 -89.66 -78.33
N LEU A 434 79.82 -88.61 -79.14
CA LEU A 434 80.67 -88.36 -80.31
C LEU A 434 82.13 -88.08 -79.91
N GLU A 435 82.38 -87.36 -78.82
CA GLU A 435 83.73 -87.16 -78.27
C GLU A 435 84.33 -88.48 -77.79
N LEU A 436 83.55 -89.41 -77.23
CA LEU A 436 84.01 -90.76 -76.92
C LEU A 436 84.33 -91.54 -78.20
N GLU A 437 83.53 -91.41 -79.26
CA GLU A 437 83.82 -91.98 -80.58
C GLU A 437 85.11 -91.39 -81.18
N ILE A 438 85.28 -90.07 -81.12
CA ILE A 438 86.51 -89.36 -81.49
C ILE A 438 87.67 -89.82 -80.62
N ILE A 439 87.50 -90.00 -79.31
CA ILE A 439 88.54 -90.53 -78.42
C ILE A 439 88.87 -91.98 -78.79
N THR A 440 87.90 -92.81 -79.21
CA THR A 440 88.20 -94.16 -79.69
C THR A 440 88.92 -94.18 -81.04
N LEU A 441 88.58 -93.25 -81.95
CA LEU A 441 89.28 -93.06 -83.23
C LEU A 441 90.69 -92.46 -83.01
N ASN A 442 90.80 -91.44 -82.16
CA ASN A 442 92.08 -90.92 -81.67
C ASN A 442 92.86 -91.97 -80.88
N LYS A 443 92.23 -92.94 -80.19
CA LYS A 443 92.92 -94.09 -79.57
C LYS A 443 93.54 -95.04 -80.61
N SER A 444 93.00 -95.07 -81.83
CA SER A 444 93.64 -95.72 -82.98
C SER A 444 94.73 -94.85 -83.64
N GLU A 445 94.64 -93.52 -83.50
CA GLU A 445 95.59 -92.52 -84.02
C GLU A 445 96.74 -92.18 -83.02
N THR A 446 96.56 -92.44 -81.72
CA THR A 446 97.54 -92.21 -80.63
C THR A 446 98.56 -93.34 -80.49
N LEU A 447 98.44 -94.42 -81.25
CA LEU A 447 99.56 -95.30 -81.59
C LEU A 447 100.49 -94.67 -82.65
N SER A 448 100.05 -93.62 -83.37
CA SER A 448 100.83 -92.88 -84.37
C SER A 448 101.29 -91.49 -83.91
N SER A 449 100.76 -90.95 -82.81
CA SER A 449 101.09 -89.60 -82.27
C SER A 449 101.87 -89.63 -80.94
N PHE A 450 102.16 -90.80 -80.37
CA PHE A 450 103.08 -90.97 -79.23
C PHE A 450 104.55 -90.65 -79.59
N LEU A 451 104.83 -90.42 -80.87
CA LEU A 451 106.15 -89.99 -81.40
C LEU A 451 106.21 -88.51 -81.81
N SER A 452 105.21 -87.69 -81.48
CA SER A 452 105.27 -86.23 -81.66
C SER A 452 105.14 -85.53 -80.31
N GLU A 453 106.27 -85.54 -79.60
CA GLU A 453 106.78 -84.41 -78.81
C GLU A 453 105.84 -83.78 -77.78
N GLN A 454 106.14 -83.90 -76.49
CA GLN A 454 107.19 -83.06 -75.89
C GLN A 454 107.22 -81.62 -76.44
N LEU A 455 106.15 -80.86 -76.29
CA LEU A 455 106.24 -79.42 -76.01
C LEU A 455 104.89 -78.85 -75.56
N HIS A 456 104.70 -78.66 -74.25
CA HIS A 456 104.60 -77.32 -73.64
C HIS A 456 104.09 -77.43 -72.20
N SER A 457 105.05 -77.43 -71.29
CA SER A 457 104.86 -77.03 -69.90
C SER A 457 104.72 -75.51 -69.80
N CYS A 458 103.86 -75.06 -68.87
CA CYS A 458 103.82 -73.75 -68.21
C CYS A 458 102.69 -72.80 -68.63
N GLU A 459 101.53 -72.90 -67.96
CA GLU A 459 100.54 -71.80 -67.79
C GLU A 459 99.55 -72.13 -66.63
N LYS A 460 100.05 -72.19 -65.38
CA LYS A 460 99.19 -72.46 -64.19
C LYS A 460 99.32 -71.46 -63.04
N SER A 461 100.19 -70.45 -63.14
CA SER A 461 100.41 -69.48 -62.05
C SER A 461 99.76 -68.10 -62.28
N CYS A 462 99.19 -67.84 -63.48
CA CYS A 462 98.55 -66.55 -63.76
C CYS A 462 97.07 -66.49 -63.28
N THR A 463 96.34 -67.60 -63.41
CA THR A 463 94.90 -67.69 -63.11
C THR A 463 94.55 -67.68 -61.61
N GLU A 464 95.44 -68.19 -60.74
CA GLU A 464 95.23 -68.18 -59.29
C GLU A 464 95.39 -66.77 -58.68
N ARG A 465 96.32 -65.97 -59.22
CA ARG A 465 96.53 -64.58 -58.79
C ARG A 465 95.36 -63.66 -59.19
N GLU A 466 94.77 -63.89 -60.36
CA GLU A 466 93.59 -63.16 -60.86
C GLU A 466 92.30 -63.49 -60.09
N GLY A 467 92.13 -64.75 -59.65
CA GLY A 467 90.99 -65.16 -58.81
C GLY A 467 90.98 -64.51 -57.43
N LEU A 468 92.16 -64.36 -56.80
CA LEU A 468 92.28 -63.68 -55.49
C LEU A 468 92.00 -62.18 -55.59
N LEU A 469 92.45 -61.52 -56.66
CA LEU A 469 92.16 -60.10 -56.90
C LEU A 469 90.66 -59.84 -57.11
N SER A 470 89.98 -60.72 -57.86
CA SER A 470 88.52 -60.61 -58.10
C SER A 470 87.71 -60.74 -56.81
N ARG A 471 88.11 -61.67 -55.93
CA ARG A 471 87.47 -61.85 -54.61
C ARG A 471 87.69 -60.66 -53.68
N LEU A 472 88.88 -60.06 -53.73
CA LEU A 472 89.19 -58.85 -52.97
C LEU A 472 88.36 -57.65 -53.43
N HIS A 473 88.15 -57.49 -54.74
CA HIS A 473 87.25 -56.47 -55.28
C HIS A 473 85.77 -56.69 -54.87
N SER A 474 85.26 -57.93 -54.91
CA SER A 474 83.90 -58.26 -54.44
C SER A 474 83.71 -57.88 -52.98
N LEU A 475 84.61 -58.33 -52.10
CA LEU A 475 84.55 -58.02 -50.66
C LEU A 475 84.66 -56.52 -50.38
N THR A 476 85.47 -55.79 -51.17
CA THR A 476 85.56 -54.33 -51.04
C THR A 476 84.25 -53.65 -51.44
N SER A 477 83.58 -54.13 -52.49
CA SER A 477 82.27 -53.59 -52.93
C SER A 477 81.13 -53.92 -51.96
N GLU A 478 81.12 -55.11 -51.36
CA GLU A 478 80.16 -55.49 -50.34
C GLU A 478 80.38 -54.69 -49.04
N SER A 479 81.64 -54.43 -48.69
CA SER A 479 82.02 -53.58 -47.56
C SER A 479 81.57 -52.12 -47.75
N THR A 480 81.69 -51.56 -48.96
CA THR A 480 81.18 -50.21 -49.25
C THR A 480 79.66 -50.17 -49.30
N ALA A 481 78.99 -51.18 -49.86
CA ALA A 481 77.53 -51.29 -49.90
C ALA A 481 76.91 -51.37 -48.48
N THR A 482 77.46 -52.22 -47.62
CA THR A 482 77.02 -52.33 -46.22
C THR A 482 77.25 -51.04 -45.43
N LYS A 483 78.33 -50.30 -45.72
CA LYS A 483 78.61 -49.00 -45.10
C LYS A 483 77.60 -47.92 -45.51
N LEU A 484 77.20 -47.89 -46.78
CA LEU A 484 76.15 -46.99 -47.27
C LEU A 484 74.78 -47.34 -46.69
N GLU A 485 74.42 -48.63 -46.61
CA GLU A 485 73.17 -49.06 -45.99
C GLU A 485 73.15 -48.72 -44.48
N ASN A 486 74.28 -48.85 -43.78
CA ASN A 486 74.38 -48.42 -42.39
C ASN A 486 74.17 -46.91 -42.21
N GLN A 487 74.70 -46.08 -43.13
CA GLN A 487 74.44 -44.64 -43.14
C GLN A 487 72.97 -44.33 -43.43
N ARG A 488 72.36 -45.02 -44.40
CA ARG A 488 70.93 -44.90 -44.71
C ARG A 488 70.07 -45.25 -43.50
N LEU A 489 70.31 -46.39 -42.85
CA LEU A 489 69.58 -46.81 -41.65
C LEU A 489 69.72 -45.81 -40.49
N LYS A 490 70.92 -45.23 -40.29
CA LYS A 490 71.13 -44.17 -39.30
C LYS A 490 70.32 -42.91 -39.62
N SER A 491 70.27 -42.50 -40.89
CA SER A 491 69.47 -41.34 -41.30
C SER A 491 67.97 -41.58 -41.10
N THR A 492 67.48 -42.79 -41.41
CA THR A 492 66.06 -43.15 -41.20
C THR A 492 65.72 -43.26 -39.72
N LEU A 493 66.63 -43.78 -38.89
CA LEU A 493 66.44 -43.88 -37.44
C LEU A 493 66.29 -42.47 -36.83
N SER A 494 67.23 -41.57 -37.12
CA SER A 494 67.17 -40.17 -36.66
C SER A 494 65.87 -39.49 -37.10
N ALA A 495 65.44 -39.66 -38.35
CA ALA A 495 64.18 -39.10 -38.82
C ALA A 495 62.95 -39.66 -38.10
N THR A 496 62.96 -40.95 -37.72
CA THR A 496 61.87 -41.55 -36.94
C THR A 496 61.89 -41.14 -35.47
N GLU A 497 63.06 -40.92 -34.88
CA GLU A 497 63.21 -40.39 -33.51
C GLU A 497 62.69 -38.95 -33.42
N ASP A 498 63.02 -38.11 -34.40
CA ASP A 498 62.50 -36.74 -34.48
C ASP A 498 60.97 -36.73 -34.60
N ARG A 499 60.41 -37.59 -35.47
CA ARG A 499 58.95 -37.77 -35.59
C ARG A 499 58.31 -38.26 -34.30
N LEU A 500 58.95 -39.19 -33.58
CA LEU A 500 58.47 -39.67 -32.29
C LEU A 500 58.44 -38.52 -31.27
N SER A 501 59.49 -37.71 -31.19
CA SER A 501 59.55 -36.55 -30.29
C SER A 501 58.42 -35.55 -30.57
N LEU A 502 58.11 -35.29 -31.84
CA LEU A 502 57.06 -34.39 -32.26
C LEU A 502 55.68 -34.92 -31.85
N THR A 503 55.37 -36.18 -32.19
CA THR A 503 54.10 -36.81 -31.77
C THR A 503 53.95 -36.87 -30.24
N GLN A 504 55.04 -37.10 -29.51
CA GLN A 504 55.03 -37.09 -28.05
C GLN A 504 54.68 -35.70 -27.51
N SER A 505 55.21 -34.63 -28.11
CA SER A 505 54.86 -33.24 -27.74
C SER A 505 53.40 -32.89 -28.05
N GLU A 506 52.87 -33.36 -29.19
CA GLU A 506 51.46 -33.18 -29.57
C GLU A 506 50.51 -33.87 -28.59
N VAL A 507 50.84 -35.10 -28.18
CA VAL A 507 50.06 -35.82 -27.15
C VAL A 507 50.06 -35.06 -25.83
N GLN A 508 51.18 -34.48 -25.41
CA GLN A 508 51.21 -33.67 -24.19
C GLN A 508 50.35 -32.40 -24.32
N ARG A 509 50.39 -31.73 -25.48
CA ARG A 509 49.53 -30.57 -25.76
C ARG A 509 48.05 -30.93 -25.72
N LEU A 510 47.66 -32.05 -26.34
CA LEU A 510 46.28 -32.54 -26.32
C LEU A 510 45.83 -32.93 -24.90
N LYS A 511 46.70 -33.53 -24.09
CA LYS A 511 46.42 -33.82 -22.68
C LYS A 511 46.18 -32.57 -21.84
N ILE A 512 46.87 -31.46 -22.12
CA ILE A 512 46.62 -30.18 -21.46
C ILE A 512 45.25 -29.65 -21.89
N SER A 513 45.00 -29.59 -23.20
CA SER A 513 43.71 -29.11 -23.73
C SER A 513 42.51 -29.92 -23.24
N LEU A 514 42.64 -31.24 -23.10
CA LEU A 514 41.58 -32.10 -22.58
C LEU A 514 41.27 -31.78 -21.11
N ARG A 515 42.30 -31.54 -20.28
CA ARG A 515 42.12 -31.08 -18.90
C ARG A 515 41.45 -29.71 -18.81
N ASP A 516 41.78 -28.79 -19.73
CA ASP A 516 41.12 -27.48 -19.80
C ASP A 516 39.63 -27.65 -20.11
N PHE A 517 39.25 -28.49 -21.07
CA PHE A 517 37.85 -28.80 -21.36
C PHE A 517 37.13 -29.51 -20.21
N GLU A 518 37.78 -30.46 -19.54
CA GLU A 518 37.23 -31.10 -18.33
C GLU A 518 36.90 -30.07 -17.25
N SER A 519 37.81 -29.13 -17.01
CA SER A 519 37.59 -28.06 -16.02
C SER A 519 36.42 -27.14 -16.41
N LEU A 520 36.26 -26.86 -17.71
CA LEU A 520 35.17 -26.05 -18.24
C LEU A 520 33.82 -26.77 -18.09
N VAL A 521 33.78 -28.07 -18.40
CA VAL A 521 32.59 -28.91 -18.23
C VAL A 521 32.17 -28.99 -16.76
N GLU A 522 33.11 -29.17 -15.83
CA GLU A 522 32.80 -29.20 -14.40
C GLU A 522 32.30 -27.83 -13.89
N GLY A 523 32.82 -26.74 -14.47
CA GLY A 523 32.31 -25.39 -14.24
C GLY A 523 30.86 -25.22 -14.71
N TYR A 524 30.53 -25.66 -15.91
CA TYR A 524 29.16 -25.63 -16.42
C TYR A 524 28.21 -26.51 -15.62
N LYS A 525 28.66 -27.70 -15.21
CA LYS A 525 27.88 -28.61 -14.35
C LYS A 525 27.57 -27.98 -12.99
N SER A 526 28.55 -27.33 -12.38
CA SER A 526 28.38 -26.61 -11.11
C SER A 526 27.40 -25.44 -11.26
N GLN A 527 27.48 -24.70 -12.37
CA GLN A 527 26.57 -23.60 -12.66
C GLN A 527 25.14 -24.10 -12.88
N LEU A 528 24.96 -25.18 -13.65
CA LEU A 528 23.66 -25.80 -13.87
C LEU A 528 23.03 -26.26 -12.55
N GLN A 529 23.80 -26.93 -11.70
CA GLN A 529 23.33 -27.37 -10.39
C GLN A 529 22.87 -26.18 -9.52
N LYS A 530 23.64 -25.09 -9.52
CA LYS A 530 23.27 -23.87 -8.80
C LYS A 530 21.95 -23.28 -9.31
N THR A 531 21.79 -23.17 -10.63
CA THR A 531 20.55 -22.64 -11.23
C THR A 531 19.36 -23.55 -10.97
N CYS A 532 19.53 -24.88 -10.98
CA CYS A 532 18.48 -25.81 -10.60
C CYS A 532 18.02 -25.59 -9.15
N LEU A 533 18.97 -25.49 -8.19
CA LEU A 533 18.64 -25.24 -6.78
C LEU A 533 17.95 -23.88 -6.58
N GLU A 534 18.39 -22.84 -7.28
CA GLU A 534 17.73 -21.52 -7.26
C GLU A 534 16.29 -21.63 -7.79
N SER A 535 16.06 -22.36 -8.89
CA SER A 535 14.73 -22.60 -9.45
C SER A 535 13.82 -23.37 -8.49
N GLU A 536 14.33 -24.40 -7.82
CA GLU A 536 13.59 -25.16 -6.81
C GLU A 536 13.21 -24.28 -5.61
N GLU A 537 14.12 -23.43 -5.14
CA GLU A 537 13.85 -22.46 -4.09
C GLU A 537 12.74 -21.47 -4.49
N TYR A 538 12.77 -20.95 -5.72
CA TYR A 538 11.71 -20.08 -6.22
C TYR A 538 10.38 -20.82 -6.34
N SER A 539 10.38 -22.08 -6.79
CA SER A 539 9.17 -22.91 -6.87
C SER A 539 8.54 -23.11 -5.50
N LEU A 540 9.34 -23.41 -4.47
CA LEU A 540 8.86 -23.58 -3.10
C LEU A 540 8.29 -22.28 -2.53
N ARG A 541 8.96 -21.15 -2.77
CA ARG A 541 8.45 -19.84 -2.35
C ARG A 541 7.12 -19.49 -3.03
N LEU A 542 6.99 -19.81 -4.32
CA LEU A 542 5.74 -19.61 -5.05
C LEU A 542 4.62 -20.47 -4.46
N GLU A 543 4.87 -21.75 -4.18
CA GLU A 543 3.88 -22.65 -3.57
C GLU A 543 3.41 -22.16 -2.20
N MET A 544 4.32 -21.61 -1.38
CA MET A 544 3.97 -21.01 -0.10
C MET A 544 3.03 -19.80 -0.27
N VAL A 545 3.37 -18.88 -1.17
CA VAL A 545 2.56 -17.68 -1.45
C VAL A 545 1.20 -18.08 -2.04
N GLU A 546 1.13 -19.10 -2.88
CA GLU A 546 -0.13 -19.63 -3.42
C GLU A 546 -1.02 -20.21 -2.31
N LYS A 547 -0.45 -20.94 -1.36
CA LYS A 547 -1.18 -21.47 -0.19
C LYS A 547 -1.68 -20.35 0.71
N GLU A 548 -0.87 -19.33 0.99
CA GLU A 548 -1.29 -18.15 1.76
C GLU A 548 -2.43 -17.41 1.04
N ALA A 549 -2.27 -17.13 -0.26
CA ALA A 549 -3.31 -16.48 -1.04
C ALA A 549 -4.61 -17.31 -1.11
N GLN A 550 -4.51 -18.64 -1.11
CA GLN A 550 -5.66 -19.52 -1.03
C GLN A 550 -6.36 -19.44 0.34
N SER A 551 -5.59 -19.44 1.44
CA SER A 551 -6.13 -19.25 2.79
C SER A 551 -6.84 -17.91 2.94
N ASP A 552 -6.26 -16.82 2.42
CA ASP A 552 -6.84 -15.48 2.45
C ASP A 552 -8.15 -15.42 1.64
N ARG A 553 -8.21 -16.09 0.49
CA ARG A 553 -9.45 -16.21 -0.31
C ARG A 553 -10.55 -16.93 0.45
N GLU A 554 -10.22 -18.05 1.09
CA GLU A 554 -11.16 -18.83 1.90
C GLU A 554 -11.65 -18.04 3.12
N GLU A 555 -10.78 -17.21 3.72
CA GLU A 555 -11.16 -16.29 4.79
C GLU A 555 -12.13 -15.21 4.32
N MET A 556 -11.80 -14.52 3.24
CA MET A 556 -12.69 -13.52 2.64
C MET A 556 -14.05 -14.12 2.29
N GLU A 557 -14.08 -15.32 1.71
CA GLU A 557 -15.34 -16.01 1.39
C GLU A 557 -16.15 -16.32 2.64
N ARG A 558 -15.50 -16.79 3.72
CA ARG A 558 -16.16 -16.99 5.02
C ARG A 558 -16.75 -15.70 5.58
N GLU A 559 -16.01 -14.59 5.53
CA GLU A 559 -16.49 -13.28 6.01
C GLU A 559 -17.65 -12.75 5.17
N MET A 560 -17.56 -12.85 3.84
CA MET A 560 -18.66 -12.49 2.95
C MET A 560 -19.92 -13.30 3.22
N GLU A 561 -19.79 -14.61 3.41
CA GLU A 561 -20.93 -15.47 3.71
C GLU A 561 -21.55 -15.16 5.08
N GLN A 562 -20.73 -14.81 6.08
CA GLN A 562 -21.23 -14.31 7.36
C GLN A 562 -21.97 -12.97 7.22
N GLY A 563 -21.40 -12.02 6.48
CA GLY A 563 -22.05 -10.73 6.18
C GLY A 563 -23.37 -10.92 5.44
N ARG A 564 -23.42 -11.84 4.46
CA ARG A 564 -24.64 -12.21 3.74
C ARG A 564 -25.71 -12.76 4.68
N LYS A 565 -25.34 -13.66 5.60
CA LYS A 565 -26.26 -14.22 6.61
C LYS A 565 -26.81 -13.13 7.54
N GLN A 566 -25.97 -12.21 8.00
CA GLN A 566 -26.40 -11.09 8.86
C GLN A 566 -27.37 -10.16 8.13
N LEU A 567 -27.06 -9.77 6.88
CA LEU A 567 -27.95 -8.95 6.07
C LEU A 567 -29.28 -9.65 5.80
N GLN A 568 -29.26 -10.96 5.53
CA GLN A 568 -30.47 -11.75 5.34
C GLN A 568 -31.32 -11.82 6.62
N ALA A 569 -30.70 -11.95 7.79
CA ALA A 569 -31.39 -11.92 9.07
C ALA A 569 -32.07 -10.55 9.30
N ARG A 570 -31.33 -9.46 9.09
CA ARG A 570 -31.85 -8.09 9.25
C ARG A 570 -32.96 -7.77 8.26
N LEU A 571 -32.88 -8.31 7.03
CA LEU A 571 -33.94 -8.19 6.04
C LEU A 571 -35.23 -8.88 6.51
N LYS A 572 -35.13 -10.09 7.08
CA LYS A 572 -36.29 -10.78 7.67
C LYS A 572 -36.90 -9.98 8.83
N GLU A 573 -36.08 -9.38 9.70
CA GLU A 573 -36.59 -8.51 10.78
C GLU A 573 -37.37 -7.31 10.23
N MET A 574 -36.85 -6.68 9.18
CA MET A 574 -37.53 -5.56 8.52
C MET A 574 -38.84 -5.98 7.85
N GLU A 575 -38.89 -7.18 7.26
CA GLU A 575 -40.13 -7.76 6.72
C GLU A 575 -41.18 -7.97 7.83
N MET A 576 -40.79 -8.54 8.96
CA MET A 576 -41.68 -8.72 10.12
C MET A 576 -42.21 -7.38 10.66
N LEU A 577 -41.35 -6.36 10.76
CA LEU A 577 -41.77 -5.02 11.19
C LEU A 577 -42.71 -4.36 10.19
N ARG A 578 -42.46 -4.53 8.89
CA ARG A 578 -43.34 -4.03 7.83
C ARG A 578 -44.71 -4.69 7.90
N GLU A 579 -44.76 -6.00 8.15
CA GLU A 579 -46.01 -6.71 8.35
C GLU A 579 -46.74 -6.18 9.59
N ALA A 580 -46.07 -6.05 10.73
CA ALA A 580 -46.66 -5.50 11.96
C ALA A 580 -47.23 -4.08 11.75
N LEU A 581 -46.49 -3.22 11.06
CA LEU A 581 -46.94 -1.88 10.70
C LEU A 581 -48.22 -1.93 9.86
N LYS A 582 -48.24 -2.77 8.81
CA LYS A 582 -49.43 -2.95 7.96
C LYS A 582 -50.65 -3.38 8.77
N HIS A 583 -50.49 -4.34 9.70
CA HIS A 583 -51.59 -4.77 10.58
C HIS A 583 -52.13 -3.59 11.40
N SER A 584 -51.25 -2.80 12.04
CA SER A 584 -51.69 -1.62 12.82
C SER A 584 -52.35 -0.55 11.95
N GLU A 585 -51.86 -0.31 10.73
CA GLU A 585 -52.47 0.63 9.78
C GLU A 585 -53.90 0.21 9.40
N ASP A 586 -54.11 -1.10 9.23
CA ASP A 586 -55.42 -1.67 8.93
C ASP A 586 -56.36 -1.58 10.15
N GLU A 587 -55.88 -1.86 11.37
CA GLU A 587 -56.63 -1.64 12.61
C GLU A 587 -57.04 -0.17 12.78
N PHE A 588 -56.13 0.78 12.56
CA PHE A 588 -56.44 2.21 12.61
C PHE A 588 -57.49 2.61 11.55
N ARG A 589 -57.45 1.99 10.37
CA ARG A 589 -58.44 2.23 9.33
C ARG A 589 -59.83 1.76 9.76
N GLU A 590 -59.91 0.57 10.34
CA GLU A 590 -61.15 0.01 10.87
C GLU A 590 -61.71 0.88 12.01
N VAL A 591 -60.88 1.32 12.96
CA VAL A 591 -61.29 2.22 14.04
C VAL A 591 -61.82 3.54 13.49
N ARG A 592 -61.15 4.14 12.49
CA ARG A 592 -61.64 5.36 11.83
C ARG A 592 -62.98 5.16 11.15
N GLU A 593 -63.17 4.04 10.45
CA GLU A 593 -64.44 3.71 9.80
C GLU A 593 -65.56 3.53 10.83
N ASN A 594 -65.30 2.81 11.93
CA ASN A 594 -66.24 2.65 13.04
C ASN A 594 -66.60 3.99 13.70
N MET A 595 -65.63 4.87 13.90
CA MET A 595 -65.87 6.22 14.41
C MET A 595 -66.77 7.02 13.44
N HIS A 596 -66.52 6.97 12.14
CA HIS A 596 -67.38 7.61 11.15
C HIS A 596 -68.81 7.04 11.15
N ILE A 597 -68.97 5.72 11.33
CA ILE A 597 -70.29 5.09 11.46
C ILE A 597 -71.00 5.60 12.74
N GLN A 598 -70.27 5.69 13.86
CA GLN A 598 -70.83 6.20 15.12
C GLN A 598 -71.22 7.69 15.02
N ASP A 599 -70.39 8.51 14.39
CA ASP A 599 -70.69 9.92 14.14
C ASP A 599 -71.95 10.09 13.29
N ARG A 600 -72.10 9.30 12.21
CA ARG A 600 -73.34 9.30 11.41
C ARG A 600 -74.56 8.91 12.24
N ARG A 601 -74.45 7.88 13.08
CA ARG A 601 -75.55 7.51 13.99
C ARG A 601 -75.88 8.63 14.98
N ASN A 602 -74.86 9.29 15.53
CA ASN A 602 -75.04 10.41 16.46
C ASN A 602 -75.71 11.61 15.76
N THR A 603 -75.32 11.95 14.52
CA THR A 603 -75.95 13.04 13.76
C THR A 603 -77.40 12.71 13.41
N GLU A 604 -77.70 11.48 12.99
CA GLU A 604 -79.05 10.99 12.77
C GLU A 604 -79.90 11.08 14.05
N GLN A 605 -79.39 10.57 15.19
CA GLN A 605 -80.06 10.68 16.48
C GLN A 605 -80.30 12.13 16.90
N ASN A 606 -79.31 13.01 16.74
CA ASN A 606 -79.46 14.44 17.03
C ASN A 606 -80.50 15.11 16.12
N SER A 607 -80.57 14.73 14.83
CA SER A 607 -81.62 15.18 13.91
C SER A 607 -82.99 14.78 14.43
N THR A 608 -83.18 13.49 14.77
CA THR A 608 -84.46 12.99 15.29
C THR A 608 -84.85 13.68 16.60
N LEU A 609 -83.91 13.92 17.52
CA LEU A 609 -84.15 14.67 18.75
C LEU A 609 -84.56 16.12 18.47
N SER A 610 -83.93 16.78 17.50
CA SER A 610 -84.30 18.13 17.07
C SER A 610 -85.71 18.16 16.50
N GLU A 611 -86.07 17.22 15.63
CA GLU A 611 -87.42 17.07 15.09
C GLU A 611 -88.46 16.84 16.19
N LEU A 612 -88.16 15.97 17.16
CA LEU A 612 -89.03 15.72 18.32
C LEU A 612 -89.19 16.98 19.18
N ARG A 613 -88.11 17.72 19.45
CA ARG A 613 -88.17 19.00 20.17
C ARG A 613 -89.07 20.00 19.44
N ILE A 614 -88.91 20.14 18.12
CA ILE A 614 -89.78 21.00 17.30
C ILE A 614 -91.24 20.55 17.42
N LYS A 615 -91.53 19.25 17.25
CA LYS A 615 -92.89 18.71 17.39
C LYS A 615 -93.49 19.00 18.76
N VAL A 616 -92.74 18.84 19.85
CA VAL A 616 -93.18 19.17 21.22
C VAL A 616 -93.44 20.67 21.35
N ILE A 617 -92.53 21.52 20.89
CA ILE A 617 -92.69 22.98 20.92
C ILE A 617 -93.94 23.39 20.14
N THR A 618 -94.12 22.90 18.91
CA THR A 618 -95.31 23.15 18.09
C THR A 618 -96.57 22.65 18.77
N HIS A 619 -96.55 21.48 19.40
CA HIS A 619 -97.69 20.95 20.15
C HIS A 619 -98.02 21.83 21.37
N VAL A 620 -97.03 22.26 22.15
CA VAL A 620 -97.20 23.19 23.27
C VAL A 620 -97.78 24.53 22.79
N TYR A 621 -97.25 25.11 21.72
CA TYR A 621 -97.80 26.33 21.11
C TYR A 621 -99.24 26.12 20.64
N SER A 622 -99.54 24.99 19.97
CA SER A 622 -100.90 24.65 19.53
C SER A 622 -101.86 24.49 20.72
N CYS A 623 -101.44 23.85 21.80
CA CYS A 623 -102.23 23.69 23.03
C CYS A 623 -102.46 25.03 23.73
N LEU A 624 -101.43 25.88 23.85
CA LEU A 624 -101.55 27.24 24.39
C LEU A 624 -102.47 28.12 23.54
N HIS A 625 -102.32 28.07 22.22
CA HIS A 625 -103.18 28.77 21.27
C HIS A 625 -104.63 28.27 21.40
N HIS A 626 -104.86 26.96 21.43
CA HIS A 626 -106.20 26.39 21.62
C HIS A 626 -106.81 26.82 22.97
N LYS A 627 -106.03 26.79 24.06
CA LYS A 627 -106.46 27.24 25.39
C LYS A 627 -106.80 28.74 25.41
N TYR A 628 -105.94 29.57 24.81
CA TYR A 628 -106.15 31.02 24.71
C TYR A 628 -107.41 31.37 23.91
N TYR A 629 -107.60 30.77 22.73
CA TYR A 629 -108.81 30.99 21.92
C TYR A 629 -110.07 30.43 22.57
N SER A 630 -109.99 29.28 23.25
CA SER A 630 -111.10 28.75 24.05
C SER A 630 -111.49 29.73 25.17
N GLU A 631 -110.51 30.33 25.85
CA GLU A 631 -110.76 31.28 26.94
C GLU A 631 -111.32 32.61 26.40
N ILE A 632 -110.79 33.14 25.30
CA ILE A 632 -111.38 34.29 24.59
C ILE A 632 -112.82 33.99 24.20
N ARG A 633 -113.10 32.80 23.64
CA ARG A 633 -114.46 32.41 23.24
C ARG A 633 -115.39 32.29 24.44
N ARG A 634 -114.91 31.78 25.58
CA ARG A 634 -115.67 31.77 26.85
C ARG A 634 -115.97 33.18 27.34
N VAL A 635 -114.98 34.07 27.36
CA VAL A 635 -115.16 35.48 27.75
C VAL A 635 -116.11 36.20 26.80
N PHE A 636 -115.96 36.02 25.49
CA PHE A 636 -116.85 36.59 24.48
C PHE A 636 -118.29 36.07 24.63
N ASN A 637 -118.48 34.76 24.81
CA ASN A 637 -119.80 34.19 25.08
C ASN A 637 -120.39 34.74 26.39
N PHE A 638 -119.60 34.86 27.46
CA PHE A 638 -120.03 35.45 28.72
C PHE A 638 -120.46 36.92 28.54
N MET A 639 -119.68 37.70 27.79
CA MET A 639 -119.97 39.10 27.49
C MET A 639 -121.21 39.26 26.62
N MET A 640 -121.40 38.41 25.61
CA MET A 640 -122.61 38.36 24.78
C MET A 640 -123.84 37.93 25.59
N HIS A 641 -123.70 36.98 26.51
CA HIS A 641 -124.78 36.56 27.41
C HIS A 641 -125.14 37.65 28.43
N PHE A 642 -124.14 38.43 28.88
CA PHE A 642 -124.35 39.59 29.74
C PHE A 642 -125.07 40.73 28.98
N LEU A 643 -124.71 40.97 27.72
CA LEU A 643 -125.37 41.93 26.83
C LEU A 643 -126.81 41.51 26.47
N PHE A 644 -127.12 40.22 26.37
CA PHE A 644 -128.48 39.73 26.07
C PHE A 644 -129.42 39.75 27.30
N CYS A 645 -128.88 39.83 28.52
CA CYS A 645 -129.64 39.90 29.76
C CYS A 645 -129.90 41.34 30.26
N MET A 646 -129.33 42.36 29.60
CA MET A 646 -129.72 43.77 29.75
C MET A 646 -130.75 44.15 28.69
#